data_AF-A0A432HQK5-F1
#
_entry.id   AF-A0A432HQK5-F1
#
_cell.length_a   1.000
_cell.length_b   1.000
_cell.length_c   1.000
_cell.angle_alpha   90.00
_cell.angle_beta   90.00
_cell.angle_gamma   90.00
#
_symmetry.space_group_name_H-M   'P 1'
#
loop_
_entity.id
_entity.type
_entity.pdbx_description
1 polymer ?
#
loop_
_entity_poly.entity_id
_entity_poly.type
_entity_poly.pdbx_seq_one_letter_code
_entity_poly.pdbx_strand_id
1 'polypeptide(L)'
;MIRPVHLDFKRAAIVFPRFPEKWFNIGISILRYRIYLGRSITSVPRKAVIFFPLTGTRLSCGLTCLIAVKPEESPEVRLDIDGLKENLAQIESGSLARFPANDHSIEARHLGGAATLAGFWDDVRVLKQDRPFEKIYQNEEIQAALGDIVNRLEKLIETEQQTLTTIQIRLTTTGVAQVSKNIERLKDIHWTLTTELAKNILRVKDLLANAPVPPGGTSIAIFRQINAVLNSIDRLEVRGRDSAGLSLLFHMTRSDFAGFEKSLAEKSLSRQLSDRIRADILVNGNIRIRHAQDPSGQAMTTLTLTYKVAAEIGSLGDNVRFLRHQIQADRILQILISHPHCHHTVCAHTRWASVGAITEPNCHPVDNVVMTPDDQQGIIHVCLNGDIDNHLSLQQAFESNGYRIHPEITTDTKMIPLTIEKHLKAGHDIADAFRLAVNEFAGSHAISMHTDLAPGKIFLAQKGSGQAIFIGLARDHYMPVSEVYGFVEETDTYLKLDGEAVVDGKNGKTQGQIFILDQMSGGGLAGITAMYYDQTPVHLSEDDIKTTEITSRDIDRQDFPHYFLKEIHEAPRSVEQTLRARWTTDPDNSDRCLIALDETTFPARLQAAFEKKQIHRIFFIGQGTAGIAARTCADITNYYLNDPSIQIRALKASELSGFTIDEHDDAQSMADVLVVAISQSGTTTDTNRTVDMIKARGAHTLAIVNRRDSDLTFKTDGVIYTSSGRDIEMSVASTKAFYAQIVAGAILGLYLARLTGHRDGAFVSDQIKELRILPAHMRKVLATSDKIADTARDLATEKTYWATVGSGPNKASADEIRIKLSELCYKTISSDFVEDKKHIDLSAEPLIIVCAAGARPAVVGDLVKDTAIFRAHKAAPVVIADEGEDRFSPYAAHVLYVPRVSEHLAPILNTLTGHIWGYHAALAIHEGSRFIYRFREALRQDFRAYSRKGLDIYDIILEPAFREKVACFYREFRSRKINGKFPAILGLTVATDLSLLLKYLSGRLPVSDFKIDFGKEGSARNMIDTLFANLGKAINLLSRPVDAIKHQAKTVTVGTSRISDRTEGILFEALRHHGIEISRLINRNVIVLRNLQAIVQTIEGAILYRISGLNTLGELTDRTEIQVMKKEGTLAPIPSRVETDSRLKGTKRIIVRQGNVYIGKGRKDDRSMIVIPLLSDVPGAGHTIGQLLLLNITFRKTVPLPDKIRALGGKYEHIKNIFQENSTGWKDSHLDMVAMDDLFGRSAEKIGELIVARICER
;
A
#
# COMPACT_ATOMS: atom_id res chain seq x y z
N MET A 1 -43.16 19.34 45.09
CA MET A 1 -43.52 20.68 45.59
C MET A 1 -42.46 21.12 46.60
N ILE A 2 -41.40 21.81 46.16
CA ILE A 2 -40.47 22.56 47.03
C ILE A 2 -40.07 23.81 46.23
N ARG A 3 -40.35 25.00 46.78
CA ARG A 3 -40.08 26.31 46.16
C ARG A 3 -38.57 26.63 46.19
N PRO A 4 -38.04 27.41 45.23
CA PRO A 4 -36.67 27.92 45.32
C PRO A 4 -36.61 29.03 46.37
N VAL A 5 -35.72 28.88 47.36
CA VAL A 5 -35.38 29.93 48.31
C VAL A 5 -34.31 30.81 47.66
N HIS A 6 -34.63 32.09 47.43
CA HIS A 6 -33.63 33.11 47.11
C HIS A 6 -32.89 33.48 48.40
N LEU A 7 -31.62 33.10 48.50
CA LEU A 7 -30.72 33.59 49.56
C LEU A 7 -30.12 34.93 49.10
N ASP A 8 -30.49 36.01 49.80
CA ASP A 8 -29.94 37.35 49.62
C ASP A 8 -28.70 37.52 50.51
N PHE A 9 -27.52 37.55 49.89
CA PHE A 9 -26.21 37.56 50.57
C PHE A 9 -25.76 38.96 51.03
N LYS A 10 -26.68 39.88 51.35
CA LYS A 10 -26.33 41.24 51.81
C LYS A 10 -26.16 41.44 53.33
N ARG A 11 -26.28 40.39 54.16
CA ARG A 11 -26.23 40.53 55.64
C ARG A 11 -25.21 39.64 56.39
N ALA A 12 -24.17 39.17 55.73
CA ALA A 12 -23.05 38.48 56.39
C ALA A 12 -21.73 39.17 56.04
N ALA A 13 -21.58 40.43 56.44
CA ALA A 13 -20.35 41.20 56.28
C ALA A 13 -19.97 41.87 57.60
N ILE A 14 -19.86 41.08 58.69
CA ILE A 14 -19.16 41.52 59.89
C ILE A 14 -18.39 40.30 60.43
N VAL A 15 -17.09 40.53 60.65
CA VAL A 15 -16.06 39.61 61.17
C VAL A 15 -15.39 38.72 60.13
N PHE A 16 -14.31 39.23 59.49
CA PHE A 16 -12.98 38.59 59.29
C PHE A 16 -12.14 39.47 58.33
N PRO A 17 -10.88 39.84 58.66
CA PRO A 17 -10.09 40.77 57.83
C PRO A 17 -9.27 40.06 56.73
N ARG A 18 -9.17 40.72 55.57
CA ARG A 18 -8.29 40.47 54.39
C ARG A 18 -8.56 39.20 53.56
N PHE A 19 -9.28 39.38 52.44
CA PHE A 19 -9.26 38.46 51.29
C PHE A 19 -8.45 39.08 50.12
N PRO A 20 -7.65 38.31 49.34
CA PRO A 20 -6.95 38.80 48.15
C PRO A 20 -7.89 39.07 46.96
N GLU A 21 -7.60 40.08 46.13
CA GLU A 21 -8.33 40.44 44.88
C GLU A 21 -8.61 39.25 43.95
N LYS A 22 -7.76 38.22 43.97
CA LYS A 22 -7.93 36.97 43.19
C LYS A 22 -9.24 36.25 43.50
N TRP A 23 -9.69 36.23 44.75
CA TRP A 23 -10.93 35.54 45.14
C TRP A 23 -12.19 36.34 44.82
N PHE A 24 -12.08 37.67 44.77
CA PHE A 24 -13.19 38.54 44.37
C PHE A 24 -13.51 38.38 42.87
N ASN A 25 -12.47 38.30 42.03
CA ASN A 25 -12.62 38.00 40.60
C ASN A 25 -13.10 36.56 40.33
N ILE A 26 -12.67 35.58 41.13
CA ILE A 26 -13.20 34.20 41.06
C ILE A 26 -14.69 34.19 41.45
N GLY A 27 -15.09 34.87 42.53
CA GLY A 27 -16.48 35.00 42.95
C GLY A 27 -17.38 35.65 41.90
N ILE A 28 -16.91 36.69 41.22
CA ILE A 28 -17.61 37.34 40.09
C ILE A 28 -17.67 36.43 38.86
N SER A 29 -16.63 35.63 38.58
CA SER A 29 -16.64 34.67 37.48
C SER A 29 -17.62 33.51 37.73
N ILE A 30 -17.71 33.02 38.98
CA ILE A 30 -18.65 31.96 39.39
C ILE A 30 -20.10 32.45 39.30
N LEU A 31 -20.37 33.73 39.56
CA LEU A 31 -21.70 34.34 39.39
C LEU A 31 -22.19 34.34 37.92
N ARG A 32 -21.31 34.13 36.94
CA ARG A 32 -21.69 33.95 35.52
C ARG A 32 -22.07 32.52 35.15
N TYR A 33 -21.82 31.57 36.06
CA TYR A 33 -22.16 30.16 35.86
C TYR A 33 -23.50 29.86 36.54
N ARG A 34 -24.35 29.13 35.83
CA ARG A 34 -25.60 28.58 36.39
C ARG A 34 -25.27 27.45 37.35
N ILE A 35 -25.79 27.52 38.57
CA ILE A 35 -25.54 26.52 39.59
C ILE A 35 -26.60 25.42 39.50
N TYR A 36 -26.16 24.17 39.39
CA TYR A 36 -26.99 22.97 39.38
C TYR A 36 -26.62 22.07 40.56
N LEU A 37 -27.57 21.29 41.05
CA LEU A 37 -27.36 20.36 42.16
C LEU A 37 -27.87 18.97 41.76
N GLY A 38 -27.05 17.92 41.95
CA GLY A 38 -27.48 16.53 41.68
C GLY A 38 -27.81 16.24 40.22
N ARG A 39 -27.07 16.84 39.27
CA ARG A 39 -27.29 16.67 37.81
C ARG A 39 -26.05 16.06 37.14
N SER A 40 -26.25 15.36 36.03
CA SER A 40 -25.12 14.94 35.19
C SER A 40 -24.52 16.13 34.45
N ILE A 41 -23.19 16.15 34.28
CA ILE A 41 -22.48 17.19 33.51
C ILE A 41 -22.94 17.27 32.04
N THR A 42 -23.41 16.15 31.49
CA THR A 42 -23.98 16.10 30.13
C THR A 42 -25.35 16.78 30.07
N SER A 43 -26.14 16.71 31.15
CA SER A 43 -27.53 17.20 31.21
C SER A 43 -27.69 18.71 31.47
N VAL A 44 -26.60 19.44 31.72
CA VAL A 44 -26.65 20.88 31.99
C VAL A 44 -26.05 21.70 30.84
N PRO A 45 -26.58 22.90 30.56
CA PRO A 45 -26.00 23.82 29.56
C PRO A 45 -24.57 24.26 29.97
N ARG A 46 -23.78 24.76 29.01
CA ARG A 46 -22.44 25.33 29.28
C ARG A 46 -22.55 26.56 30.20
N LYS A 47 -21.43 26.97 30.82
CA LYS A 47 -21.41 27.89 31.97
C LYS A 47 -22.20 27.31 33.14
N ALA A 48 -21.91 26.06 33.53
CA ALA A 48 -22.57 25.44 34.67
C ALA A 48 -21.57 25.04 35.76
N VAL A 49 -21.90 25.32 37.02
CA VAL A 49 -21.24 24.74 38.19
C VAL A 49 -22.23 23.76 38.79
N ILE A 50 -21.82 22.50 38.96
CA ILE A 50 -22.67 21.40 39.40
C ILE A 50 -22.18 20.94 40.76
N PHE A 51 -22.98 21.15 41.79
CA PHE A 51 -22.73 20.57 43.09
C PHE A 51 -23.30 19.15 43.15
N PHE A 52 -22.52 18.19 43.64
CA PHE A 52 -22.85 16.75 43.64
C PHE A 52 -23.19 16.22 42.22
N PRO A 53 -22.25 16.29 41.26
CA PRO A 53 -22.49 15.79 39.91
C PRO A 53 -22.79 14.29 39.93
N LEU A 54 -23.90 13.89 39.28
CA LEU A 54 -24.22 12.47 39.09
C LEU A 54 -23.33 11.91 37.98
N THR A 55 -22.45 10.97 38.32
CA THR A 55 -21.68 10.18 37.36
C THR A 55 -22.21 8.75 37.34
N GLY A 56 -22.54 8.22 36.17
CA GLY A 56 -23.00 6.84 36.03
C GLY A 56 -21.91 5.88 36.53
N THR A 57 -22.30 4.87 37.32
CA THR A 57 -21.44 3.73 37.74
C THR A 57 -20.19 4.04 38.57
N ARG A 58 -20.03 5.24 39.13
CA ARG A 58 -18.89 5.58 40.03
C ARG A 58 -19.35 6.22 41.34
N LEU A 59 -18.94 5.62 42.47
CA LEU A 59 -18.93 6.26 43.78
C LEU A 59 -17.61 7.04 43.91
N SER A 60 -17.68 8.36 43.86
CA SER A 60 -16.49 9.23 43.94
C SER A 60 -16.35 9.81 45.36
N CYS A 61 -15.19 9.66 46.01
CA CYS A 61 -14.89 10.24 47.33
C CYS A 61 -13.88 11.41 47.22
N GLY A 62 -14.12 12.51 47.95
CA GLY A 62 -13.24 13.71 47.99
C GLY A 62 -13.90 15.02 47.53
N LEU A 63 -13.22 16.17 47.71
CA LEU A 63 -13.73 17.51 47.37
C LEU A 63 -13.97 17.71 45.85
N THR A 64 -13.21 17.03 45.01
CA THR A 64 -13.41 16.94 43.54
C THR A 64 -14.72 16.22 43.15
N CYS A 65 -15.37 15.54 44.08
CA CYS A 65 -16.66 14.87 43.89
C CYS A 65 -17.85 15.75 44.27
N LEU A 66 -17.58 16.92 44.86
CA LEU A 66 -18.62 17.84 45.31
C LEU A 66 -18.96 18.89 44.26
N ILE A 67 -18.05 19.19 43.33
CA ILE A 67 -18.22 20.26 42.35
C ILE A 67 -17.64 19.87 40.98
N ALA A 68 -18.44 19.91 39.92
CA ALA A 68 -17.98 19.86 38.54
C ALA A 68 -18.29 21.18 37.82
N VAL A 69 -17.36 21.69 37.02
CA VAL A 69 -17.56 22.91 36.23
C VAL A 69 -17.60 22.54 34.75
N LYS A 70 -18.67 22.92 34.06
CA LYS A 70 -18.78 22.87 32.61
C LYS A 70 -18.37 24.25 32.06
N PRO A 71 -17.11 24.43 31.63
CA PRO A 71 -16.55 25.74 31.32
C PRO A 71 -17.28 26.42 30.15
N GLU A 72 -17.11 27.74 30.04
CA GLU A 72 -17.31 28.47 28.80
C GLU A 72 -16.34 27.93 27.72
N GLU A 73 -16.64 28.15 26.45
CA GLU A 73 -15.67 27.83 25.39
C GLU A 73 -14.31 28.48 25.69
N SER A 74 -13.23 27.79 25.30
CA SER A 74 -11.88 28.36 25.26
C SER A 74 -11.93 29.80 24.72
N PRO A 75 -11.14 30.73 25.29
CA PRO A 75 -11.21 32.14 24.94
C PRO A 75 -11.23 32.33 23.43
N GLU A 76 -12.07 33.25 22.95
CA GLU A 76 -12.17 33.59 21.54
C GLU A 76 -10.76 33.70 20.94
N VAL A 77 -10.40 32.77 20.05
CA VAL A 77 -9.22 32.93 19.21
C VAL A 77 -9.51 34.14 18.34
N ARG A 78 -8.91 35.28 18.72
CA ARG A 78 -9.04 36.54 18.01
C ARG A 78 -8.20 36.39 16.74
N LEU A 79 -8.82 36.54 15.58
CA LEU A 79 -8.11 36.58 14.30
C LEU A 79 -7.29 37.87 14.26
N ASP A 80 -5.97 37.74 14.43
CA ASP A 80 -5.04 38.87 14.46
C ASP A 80 -4.40 39.09 13.09
N ILE A 81 -5.17 39.64 12.16
CA ILE A 81 -4.69 39.94 10.80
C ILE A 81 -3.64 41.05 10.81
N ASP A 82 -3.74 42.00 11.74
CA ASP A 82 -2.77 43.08 11.87
C ASP A 82 -1.43 42.56 12.41
N GLY A 83 -1.46 41.65 13.39
CA GLY A 83 -0.26 40.92 13.83
C GLY A 83 0.42 40.14 12.71
N LEU A 84 -0.33 39.49 11.82
CA LEU A 84 0.24 38.84 10.63
C LEU A 84 0.92 39.84 9.67
N LYS A 85 0.34 41.04 9.48
CA LYS A 85 0.94 42.10 8.66
C LYS A 85 2.22 42.66 9.29
N GLU A 86 2.23 42.83 10.61
CA GLU A 86 3.40 43.28 11.37
C GLU A 86 4.53 42.25 11.30
N ASN A 87 4.22 40.96 11.51
CA ASN A 87 5.17 39.87 11.36
C ASN A 87 5.76 39.83 9.94
N LEU A 88 4.93 39.97 8.90
CA LEU A 88 5.42 40.04 7.52
C LEU A 88 6.34 41.26 7.30
N ALA A 89 5.99 42.44 7.82
CA ALA A 89 6.83 43.63 7.71
C ALA A 89 8.20 43.43 8.39
N GLN A 90 8.22 42.75 9.54
CA GLN A 90 9.46 42.37 10.22
C GLN A 90 10.29 41.39 9.39
N ILE A 91 9.66 40.38 8.79
CA ILE A 91 10.31 39.40 7.90
C ILE A 91 10.92 40.11 6.69
N GLU A 92 10.18 40.99 6.01
CA GLU A 92 10.65 41.78 4.88
C GLU A 92 11.83 42.70 5.26
N SER A 93 11.87 43.17 6.50
CA SER A 93 12.98 43.99 7.01
C SER A 93 14.30 43.22 7.07
N GLY A 94 14.24 41.89 7.22
CA GLY A 94 15.37 40.97 7.21
C GLY A 94 15.64 40.30 5.86
N SER A 95 15.20 40.89 4.75
CA SER A 95 15.46 40.38 3.40
C SER A 95 16.96 40.35 3.06
N LEU A 96 17.43 39.33 2.33
CA LEU A 96 18.85 39.23 1.89
C LEU A 96 19.32 40.48 1.13
N ALA A 97 18.44 41.09 0.34
CA ALA A 97 18.76 42.26 -0.46
C ALA A 97 19.15 43.51 0.38
N ARG A 98 18.84 43.50 1.68
CA ARG A 98 19.11 44.60 2.61
C ARG A 98 20.41 44.44 3.40
N PHE A 99 21.07 43.28 3.31
CA PHE A 99 22.32 43.05 4.01
C PHE A 99 23.52 43.58 3.23
N PRO A 100 24.49 44.24 3.89
CA PRO A 100 25.77 44.58 3.29
C PRO A 100 26.51 43.31 2.81
N ALA A 101 27.36 43.45 1.80
CA ALA A 101 28.03 42.33 1.14
C ALA A 101 28.92 41.43 2.05
N ASN A 102 29.32 41.91 3.24
CA ASN A 102 30.21 41.24 4.18
C ASN A 102 29.59 41.07 5.59
N ASP A 103 28.26 41.06 5.71
CA ASP A 103 27.61 40.93 7.02
C ASP A 103 27.54 39.46 7.48
N HIS A 104 28.41 39.07 8.42
CA HIS A 104 28.42 37.73 9.02
C HIS A 104 27.20 37.45 9.93
N SER A 105 26.36 38.45 10.21
CA SER A 105 25.12 38.28 10.99
C SER A 105 23.91 37.86 10.17
N ILE A 106 24.03 37.72 8.83
CA ILE A 106 22.97 37.29 7.92
C ILE A 106 22.31 36.01 8.44
N GLU A 107 23.09 35.02 8.89
CA GLU A 107 22.56 33.72 9.31
C GLU A 107 21.58 33.82 10.49
N ALA A 108 21.82 34.74 11.42
CA ALA A 108 20.98 34.96 12.61
C ALA A 108 19.81 35.92 12.36
N ARG A 109 19.96 36.86 11.40
CA ARG A 109 19.01 37.97 11.19
C ARG A 109 18.15 37.83 9.92
N HIS A 110 18.49 36.90 9.04
CA HIS A 110 17.76 36.66 7.79
C HIS A 110 16.29 36.35 8.09
N LEU A 111 15.40 37.11 7.46
CA LEU A 111 13.94 37.07 7.62
C LEU A 111 13.47 37.29 9.06
N GLY A 112 14.17 38.16 9.79
CA GLY A 112 13.87 38.47 11.19
C GLY A 112 14.39 37.44 12.19
N GLY A 113 15.04 36.37 11.71
CA GLY A 113 15.57 35.26 12.51
C GLY A 113 14.59 34.10 12.66
N ALA A 114 15.10 32.96 13.17
CA ALA A 114 14.34 31.71 13.24
C ALA A 114 13.07 31.80 14.11
N ALA A 115 13.12 32.58 15.21
CA ALA A 115 11.99 32.73 16.12
C ALA A 115 10.81 33.48 15.49
N THR A 116 11.08 34.59 14.79
CA THR A 116 10.05 35.37 14.08
C THR A 116 9.38 34.52 13.00
N LEU A 117 10.18 33.80 12.21
CA LEU A 117 9.65 32.95 11.14
C LEU A 117 8.85 31.75 11.68
N ALA A 118 9.26 31.17 12.82
CA ALA A 118 8.52 30.12 13.49
C ALA A 118 7.20 30.63 14.09
N GLY A 119 7.20 31.83 14.69
CA GLY A 119 6.00 32.48 15.19
C GLY A 119 4.99 32.77 14.07
N PHE A 120 5.44 33.37 12.97
CA PHE A 120 4.59 33.64 11.81
C PHE A 120 4.02 32.35 11.18
N TRP A 121 4.80 31.27 11.15
CA TRP A 121 4.31 29.96 10.74
C TRP A 121 3.20 29.44 11.66
N ASP A 122 3.36 29.61 12.98
CA ASP A 122 2.37 29.16 13.94
C ASP A 122 1.07 29.94 13.83
N ASP A 123 1.15 31.27 13.72
CA ASP A 123 -0.01 32.16 13.54
C ASP A 123 -0.79 31.81 12.27
N VAL A 124 -0.11 31.53 11.17
CA VAL A 124 -0.74 31.11 9.91
C VAL A 124 -1.42 29.73 10.05
N ARG A 125 -0.85 28.80 10.84
CA ARG A 125 -1.50 27.51 11.10
C ARG A 125 -2.73 27.61 11.98
N VAL A 126 -2.79 28.58 12.89
CA VAL A 126 -3.99 28.87 13.69
C VAL A 126 -5.18 29.21 12.79
N LEU A 127 -4.95 29.89 11.65
CA LEU A 127 -6.00 30.23 10.69
C LEU A 127 -6.74 29.01 10.13
N LYS A 128 -6.11 27.83 10.14
CA LYS A 128 -6.73 26.61 9.65
C LYS A 128 -7.80 26.06 10.59
N GLN A 129 -7.74 26.32 11.90
CA GLN A 129 -8.69 25.79 12.89
C GLN A 129 -10.16 26.11 12.57
N ASP A 130 -11.10 25.31 13.10
CA ASP A 130 -12.51 25.36 12.70
C ASP A 130 -13.12 26.76 12.82
N ARG A 131 -12.88 27.45 13.96
CA ARG A 131 -13.43 28.80 14.21
C ARG A 131 -12.74 29.90 13.39
N PRO A 132 -11.39 30.03 13.39
CA PRO A 132 -10.71 30.94 12.47
C PRO A 132 -11.12 30.74 11.01
N PHE A 133 -11.16 29.49 10.52
CA PHE A 133 -11.57 29.17 9.16
C PHE A 133 -13.01 29.63 8.87
N GLU A 134 -13.96 29.38 9.78
CA GLU A 134 -15.33 29.85 9.66
C GLU A 134 -15.41 31.38 9.51
N LYS A 135 -14.73 32.12 10.39
CA LYS A 135 -14.72 33.59 10.36
C LYS A 135 -14.11 34.11 9.05
N ILE A 136 -13.03 33.50 8.56
CA ILE A 136 -12.42 33.85 7.27
C ILE A 136 -13.37 33.53 6.13
N TYR A 137 -14.00 32.35 6.13
CA TYR A 137 -14.95 31.90 5.11
C TYR A 137 -16.10 32.90 4.92
N GLN A 138 -16.64 33.42 6.02
CA GLN A 138 -17.79 34.34 6.02
C GLN A 138 -17.42 35.80 5.68
N ASN A 139 -16.15 36.20 5.78
CA ASN A 139 -15.73 37.58 5.66
C ASN A 139 -14.76 37.79 4.47
N GLU A 140 -15.25 38.46 3.42
CA GLU A 140 -14.48 38.76 2.21
C GLU A 140 -13.37 39.81 2.43
N GLU A 141 -13.52 40.74 3.38
CA GLU A 141 -12.48 41.73 3.71
C GLU A 141 -11.25 41.05 4.34
N ILE A 142 -11.48 40.04 5.20
CA ILE A 142 -10.40 39.22 5.77
C ILE A 142 -9.71 38.42 4.66
N GLN A 143 -10.48 37.84 3.72
CA GLN A 143 -9.92 37.13 2.56
C GLN A 143 -9.05 38.07 1.70
N ALA A 144 -9.51 39.30 1.44
CA ALA A 144 -8.74 40.30 0.70
C ALA A 144 -7.44 40.70 1.43
N ALA A 145 -7.51 40.94 2.74
CA ALA A 145 -6.34 41.28 3.54
C ALA A 145 -5.29 40.14 3.58
N LEU A 146 -5.73 38.88 3.64
CA LEU A 146 -4.85 37.72 3.50
C LEU A 146 -4.27 37.61 2.08
N GLY A 147 -5.04 37.97 1.05
CA GLY A 147 -4.58 38.08 -0.33
C GLY A 147 -3.43 39.08 -0.50
N ASP A 148 -3.48 40.22 0.19
CA ASP A 148 -2.38 41.20 0.18
C ASP A 148 -1.10 40.64 0.82
N ILE A 149 -1.22 39.89 1.91
CA ILE A 149 -0.10 39.19 2.57
C ILE A 149 0.51 38.16 1.61
N VAL A 150 -0.32 37.38 0.93
CA VAL A 150 0.10 36.39 -0.08
C VAL A 150 0.91 37.05 -1.20
N ASN A 151 0.40 38.13 -1.80
CA ASN A 151 1.05 38.83 -2.90
C ASN A 151 2.42 39.41 -2.49
N ARG A 152 2.56 39.87 -1.25
CA ARG A 152 3.83 40.35 -0.69
C ARG A 152 4.80 39.20 -0.44
N LEU A 153 4.33 38.08 0.11
CA LEU A 153 5.15 36.88 0.32
C LEU A 153 5.70 36.31 -0.99
N GLU A 154 4.89 36.24 -2.04
CA GLU A 154 5.31 35.75 -3.36
C GLU A 154 6.49 36.57 -3.90
N LYS A 155 6.35 37.90 -3.92
CA LYS A 155 7.42 38.82 -4.34
C LYS A 155 8.68 38.69 -3.48
N LEU A 156 8.52 38.53 -2.17
CA LEU A 156 9.65 38.34 -1.25
C LEU A 156 10.38 37.04 -1.58
N ILE A 157 9.65 35.92 -1.72
CA ILE A 157 10.23 34.61 -2.05
C ILE A 157 11.04 34.67 -3.34
N GLU A 158 10.51 35.29 -4.40
CA GLU A 158 11.23 35.46 -5.67
C GLU A 158 12.52 36.25 -5.49
N THR A 159 12.45 37.38 -4.76
CA THR A 159 13.59 38.25 -4.46
C THR A 159 14.67 37.51 -3.67
N GLU A 160 14.28 36.77 -2.63
CA GLU A 160 15.19 35.99 -1.80
C GLU A 160 15.89 34.88 -2.60
N GLN A 161 15.16 34.17 -3.46
CA GLN A 161 15.74 33.10 -4.30
C GLN A 161 16.76 33.63 -5.32
N GLN A 162 16.43 34.74 -5.99
CA GLN A 162 17.34 35.38 -6.95
C GLN A 162 18.59 35.92 -6.25
N THR A 163 18.40 36.57 -5.09
CA THR A 163 19.51 37.14 -4.30
C THR A 163 20.43 36.03 -3.79
N LEU A 164 19.89 34.95 -3.20
CA LEU A 164 20.68 33.80 -2.74
C LEU A 164 21.56 33.22 -3.85
N THR A 165 21.04 33.10 -5.07
CA THR A 165 21.81 32.57 -6.21
C THR A 165 23.06 33.41 -6.51
N THR A 166 22.96 34.72 -6.29
CA THR A 166 24.04 35.68 -6.53
C THR A 166 25.06 35.71 -5.38
N ILE A 167 24.61 35.63 -4.14
CA ILE A 167 25.48 35.79 -2.96
C ILE A 167 25.96 34.48 -2.33
N GLN A 168 25.43 33.31 -2.74
CA GLN A 168 25.77 32.01 -2.13
C GLN A 168 27.27 31.70 -2.08
N ILE A 169 28.06 32.20 -3.05
CA ILE A 169 29.52 32.00 -3.10
C ILE A 169 30.23 32.72 -1.95
N ARG A 170 29.58 33.74 -1.37
CA ARG A 170 30.11 34.56 -0.27
C ARG A 170 29.66 34.09 1.11
N LEU A 171 28.67 33.19 1.16
CA LEU A 171 28.14 32.65 2.41
C LEU A 171 28.89 31.37 2.79
N THR A 172 28.96 31.09 4.09
CA THR A 172 29.42 29.78 4.56
C THR A 172 28.46 28.68 4.09
N THR A 173 28.94 27.44 4.02
CA THR A 173 28.10 26.28 3.69
C THR A 173 26.89 26.17 4.61
N THR A 174 27.09 26.38 5.92
CA THR A 174 26.04 26.43 6.94
C THR A 174 25.08 27.60 6.72
N GLY A 175 25.59 28.77 6.34
CA GLY A 175 24.78 29.95 6.04
C GLY A 175 23.88 29.76 4.81
N VAL A 176 24.41 29.18 3.72
CA VAL A 176 23.61 28.85 2.52
C VAL A 176 22.49 27.86 2.87
N ALA A 177 22.79 26.85 3.69
CA ALA A 177 21.81 25.87 4.14
C ALA A 177 20.72 26.52 5.00
N GLN A 178 21.08 27.37 5.96
CA GLN A 178 20.14 28.08 6.84
C GLN A 178 19.24 29.06 6.07
N VAL A 179 19.82 29.87 5.18
CA VAL A 179 19.07 30.80 4.33
C VAL A 179 18.10 30.04 3.43
N SER A 180 18.56 28.94 2.81
CA SER A 180 17.69 28.07 2.01
C SER A 180 16.54 27.49 2.84
N LYS A 181 16.79 27.05 4.08
CA LYS A 181 15.76 26.54 5.00
C LYS A 181 14.72 27.62 5.33
N ASN A 182 15.14 28.85 5.58
CA ASN A 182 14.22 29.95 5.86
C ASN A 182 13.37 30.31 4.62
N ILE A 183 13.95 30.31 3.42
CA ILE A 183 13.20 30.51 2.16
C ILE A 183 12.17 29.39 1.94
N GLU A 184 12.53 28.14 2.19
CA GLU A 184 11.57 27.03 2.11
C GLU A 184 10.43 27.19 3.13
N ARG A 185 10.72 27.69 4.34
CA ARG A 185 9.67 28.00 5.32
C ARG A 185 8.74 29.13 4.86
N LEU A 186 9.25 30.18 4.20
CA LEU A 186 8.39 31.20 3.58
C LEU A 186 7.48 30.61 2.50
N LYS A 187 8.00 29.70 1.67
CA LYS A 187 7.19 28.99 0.67
C LYS A 187 6.12 28.12 1.31
N ASP A 188 6.42 27.46 2.44
CA ASP A 188 5.43 26.72 3.21
C ASP A 188 4.33 27.66 3.74
N ILE A 189 4.70 28.82 4.32
CA ILE A 189 3.73 29.83 4.79
C ILE A 189 2.84 30.32 3.65
N HIS A 190 3.44 30.70 2.52
CA HIS A 190 2.72 31.12 1.32
C HIS A 190 1.78 30.01 0.80
N TRP A 191 2.24 28.76 0.79
CA TRP A 191 1.44 27.61 0.38
C TRP A 191 0.26 27.36 1.32
N THR A 192 0.44 27.48 2.64
CA THR A 192 -0.64 27.35 3.61
C THR A 192 -1.73 28.40 3.37
N LEU A 193 -1.36 29.66 3.17
CA LEU A 193 -2.33 30.74 2.91
C LEU A 193 -3.06 30.56 1.57
N THR A 194 -2.33 30.18 0.50
CA THR A 194 -2.90 30.06 -0.85
C THR A 194 -3.68 28.77 -1.07
N THR A 195 -3.09 27.63 -0.70
CA THR A 195 -3.61 26.31 -1.06
C THR A 195 -4.36 25.64 0.08
N GLU A 196 -3.81 25.65 1.30
CA GLU A 196 -4.46 24.98 2.45
C GLU A 196 -5.60 25.83 3.06
N LEU A 197 -5.58 27.15 2.84
CA LEU A 197 -6.62 28.06 3.30
C LEU A 197 -7.50 28.57 2.15
N ALA A 198 -6.99 29.41 1.25
CA ALA A 198 -7.82 30.06 0.22
C ALA A 198 -8.49 29.08 -0.76
N LYS A 199 -7.73 28.12 -1.34
CA LYS A 199 -8.33 27.08 -2.21
C LYS A 199 -9.30 26.17 -1.43
N ASN A 200 -9.06 25.89 -0.16
CA ASN A 200 -9.98 25.10 0.65
C ASN A 200 -11.27 25.87 0.99
N ILE A 201 -11.22 27.18 1.19
CA ILE A 201 -12.43 28.02 1.27
C ILE A 201 -13.27 27.84 0.00
N LEU A 202 -12.66 27.91 -1.17
CA LEU A 202 -13.35 27.69 -2.45
C LEU A 202 -13.94 26.27 -2.55
N ARG A 203 -13.16 25.24 -2.23
CA ARG A 203 -13.63 23.84 -2.25
C ARG A 203 -14.79 23.61 -1.26
N VAL A 204 -14.75 24.24 -0.09
CA VAL A 204 -15.84 24.17 0.90
C VAL A 204 -17.06 24.96 0.42
N LYS A 205 -16.89 26.12 -0.21
CA LYS A 205 -17.98 26.85 -0.91
C LYS A 205 -18.62 25.96 -1.98
N ASP A 206 -17.84 25.28 -2.79
CA ASP A 206 -18.34 24.37 -3.82
C ASP A 206 -19.15 23.21 -3.22
N LEU A 207 -18.65 22.56 -2.18
CA LEU A 207 -19.37 21.48 -1.47
C LEU A 207 -20.69 21.95 -0.84
N LEU A 208 -20.76 23.23 -0.43
CA LEU A 208 -21.93 23.87 0.15
C LEU A 208 -22.84 24.57 -0.88
N ALA A 209 -22.51 24.54 -2.18
CA ALA A 209 -23.22 25.32 -3.20
C ALA A 209 -24.73 25.00 -3.30
N ASN A 210 -25.14 23.79 -2.90
CA ASN A 210 -26.53 23.33 -2.91
C ASN A 210 -27.20 23.38 -1.52
N ALA A 211 -26.60 24.07 -0.54
CA ALA A 211 -27.17 24.20 0.79
C ALA A 211 -28.54 24.92 0.74
N PRO A 212 -29.56 24.42 1.45
CA PRO A 212 -30.92 24.96 1.38
C PRO A 212 -31.09 26.33 2.08
N VAL A 213 -30.12 26.71 2.92
CA VAL A 213 -30.07 27.92 3.75
C VAL A 213 -28.59 28.35 3.82
N PRO A 214 -28.26 29.64 3.98
CA PRO A 214 -26.89 30.07 4.25
C PRO A 214 -26.25 29.22 5.36
N PRO A 215 -25.06 28.64 5.13
CA PRO A 215 -24.48 27.66 6.04
C PRO A 215 -24.08 28.33 7.35
N GLY A 216 -24.52 27.76 8.47
CA GLY A 216 -24.06 28.16 9.80
C GLY A 216 -22.65 27.64 10.09
N GLY A 217 -22.04 28.11 11.18
CA GLY A 217 -20.67 27.78 11.55
C GLY A 217 -20.38 26.28 11.67
N THR A 218 -21.27 25.54 12.34
CA THR A 218 -21.17 24.09 12.47
C THR A 218 -21.18 23.38 11.11
N SER A 219 -21.98 23.87 10.16
CA SER A 219 -22.02 23.30 8.80
C SER A 219 -20.71 23.55 8.05
N ILE A 220 -20.15 24.76 8.17
CA ILE A 220 -18.86 25.11 7.57
C ILE A 220 -17.74 24.22 8.15
N ALA A 221 -17.69 24.03 9.47
CA ALA A 221 -16.71 23.18 10.14
C ALA A 221 -16.79 21.72 9.66
N ILE A 222 -17.98 21.13 9.57
CA ILE A 222 -18.13 19.75 9.07
C ILE A 222 -17.66 19.63 7.62
N PHE A 223 -18.05 20.55 6.73
CA PHE A 223 -17.62 20.48 5.34
C PHE A 223 -16.12 20.76 5.17
N ARG A 224 -15.50 21.57 6.05
CA ARG A 224 -14.05 21.69 6.15
C ARG A 224 -13.42 20.34 6.48
N GLN A 225 -13.90 19.64 7.50
CA GLN A 225 -13.37 18.33 7.90
C GLN A 225 -13.57 17.26 6.82
N ILE A 226 -14.74 17.24 6.15
CA ILE A 226 -14.97 16.39 4.97
C ILE A 226 -13.98 16.73 3.86
N ASN A 227 -13.75 18.02 3.58
CA ASN A 227 -12.79 18.46 2.59
C ASN A 227 -11.35 18.04 2.94
N ALA A 228 -10.94 18.13 4.22
CA ALA A 228 -9.63 17.68 4.68
C ALA A 228 -9.45 16.17 4.44
N VAL A 229 -10.46 15.36 4.75
CA VAL A 229 -10.45 13.91 4.43
C VAL A 229 -10.39 13.67 2.92
N LEU A 230 -11.15 14.41 2.11
CA LEU A 230 -11.11 14.27 0.64
C LEU A 230 -9.75 14.68 0.06
N ASN A 231 -9.11 15.72 0.57
CA ASN A 231 -7.75 16.10 0.19
C ASN A 231 -6.74 15.01 0.60
N SER A 232 -6.94 14.39 1.77
CA SER A 232 -6.14 13.25 2.24
C SER A 232 -6.23 12.06 1.28
N ILE A 233 -7.45 11.67 0.90
CA ILE A 233 -7.70 10.60 -0.09
C ILE A 233 -7.03 10.92 -1.42
N ASP A 234 -7.10 12.16 -1.91
CA ASP A 234 -6.53 12.57 -3.21
C ASP A 234 -5.01 12.33 -3.25
N ARG A 235 -4.31 12.64 -2.15
CA ARG A 235 -2.85 12.41 -2.03
C ARG A 235 -2.51 10.93 -1.86
N LEU A 236 -3.36 10.17 -1.17
CA LEU A 236 -3.15 8.76 -0.89
C LEU A 236 -3.64 7.83 -2.02
N GLU A 237 -4.39 8.35 -3.01
CA GLU A 237 -4.92 7.55 -4.11
C GLU A 237 -3.82 6.86 -4.93
N VAL A 238 -2.59 7.41 -4.94
CA VAL A 238 -1.41 6.75 -5.53
C VAL A 238 -1.10 5.38 -4.92
N ARG A 239 -1.55 5.13 -3.68
CA ARG A 239 -1.39 3.87 -2.95
C ARG A 239 -2.60 2.94 -3.03
N GLY A 240 -3.72 3.36 -3.62
CA GLY A 240 -4.99 2.61 -3.58
C GLY A 240 -6.06 3.13 -4.53
N ARG A 241 -5.79 3.14 -5.84
CA ARG A 241 -6.67 3.79 -6.83
C ARG A 241 -7.92 2.99 -7.23
N ASP A 242 -7.97 1.68 -6.95
CA ASP A 242 -9.02 0.80 -7.49
C ASP A 242 -10.42 1.21 -7.02
N SER A 243 -10.54 1.67 -5.78
CA SER A 243 -11.79 2.19 -5.24
C SER A 243 -11.54 3.14 -4.07
N ALA A 244 -12.45 4.08 -3.85
CA ALA A 244 -12.44 4.95 -2.69
C ALA A 244 -13.83 5.03 -2.06
N GLY A 245 -13.87 5.08 -0.73
CA GLY A 245 -15.13 5.21 -0.01
C GLY A 245 -15.01 6.08 1.23
N LEU A 246 -16.14 6.68 1.59
CA LEU A 246 -16.27 7.63 2.68
C LEU A 246 -17.58 7.35 3.41
N SER A 247 -17.52 7.21 4.72
CA SER A 247 -18.66 7.06 5.62
C SER A 247 -18.69 8.24 6.57
N LEU A 248 -19.84 8.92 6.60
CA LEU A 248 -20.19 9.91 7.60
C LEU A 248 -21.10 9.27 8.64
N LEU A 249 -20.84 9.48 9.92
CA LEU A 249 -21.72 9.04 11.01
C LEU A 249 -22.11 10.27 11.82
N PHE A 250 -23.41 10.46 12.06
CA PHE A 250 -23.99 11.55 12.85
C PHE A 250 -24.82 10.98 13.99
N HIS A 251 -24.57 11.42 15.21
CA HIS A 251 -25.32 11.01 16.40
C HIS A 251 -26.04 12.21 17.00
N MET A 252 -27.35 12.12 17.16
CA MET A 252 -28.21 13.23 17.59
C MET A 252 -29.35 12.76 18.49
N THR A 253 -30.02 13.71 19.15
CA THR A 253 -31.18 13.39 19.98
C THR A 253 -32.36 13.00 19.10
N ARG A 254 -33.31 12.21 19.64
CA ARG A 254 -34.55 11.88 18.91
C ARG A 254 -35.35 13.13 18.52
N SER A 255 -35.25 14.20 19.30
CA SER A 255 -35.93 15.48 19.01
C SER A 255 -35.31 16.18 17.80
N ASP A 256 -33.97 16.26 17.74
CA ASP A 256 -33.27 16.88 16.61
C ASP A 256 -33.51 16.08 15.32
N PHE A 257 -33.51 14.74 15.44
CA PHE A 257 -33.84 13.85 14.33
C PHE A 257 -35.28 14.05 13.81
N ALA A 258 -36.26 14.21 14.70
CA ALA A 258 -37.63 14.50 14.27
C ALA A 258 -37.73 15.86 13.53
N GLY A 259 -36.94 16.85 13.93
CA GLY A 259 -36.80 18.12 13.20
C GLY A 259 -36.23 17.92 11.80
N PHE A 260 -35.20 17.07 11.67
CA PHE A 260 -34.62 16.68 10.39
C PHE A 260 -35.65 15.95 9.49
N GLU A 261 -36.39 14.98 10.02
CA GLU A 261 -37.44 14.27 9.27
C GLU A 261 -38.53 15.22 8.75
N LYS A 262 -38.93 16.19 9.57
CA LYS A 262 -39.88 17.24 9.16
C LYS A 262 -39.32 18.08 8.01
N SER A 263 -38.08 18.52 8.11
CA SER A 263 -37.41 19.29 7.05
C SER A 263 -37.30 18.50 5.74
N LEU A 264 -37.06 17.19 5.81
CA LEU A 264 -37.07 16.33 4.61
C LEU A 264 -38.46 16.19 3.98
N ALA A 265 -39.51 16.06 4.80
CA ALA A 265 -40.88 15.98 4.32
C ALA A 265 -41.30 17.27 3.60
N GLU A 266 -40.98 18.43 4.18
CA GLU A 266 -41.23 19.75 3.57
C GLU A 266 -40.53 19.93 2.22
N LYS A 267 -39.35 19.31 2.04
CA LYS A 267 -38.58 19.33 0.78
C LYS A 267 -38.90 18.17 -0.16
N SER A 268 -39.91 17.34 0.16
CA SER A 268 -40.32 16.16 -0.63
C SER A 268 -39.21 15.11 -0.82
N LEU A 269 -38.30 14.95 0.16
CA LEU A 269 -37.16 14.03 0.11
C LEU A 269 -37.39 12.71 0.88
N SER A 270 -38.52 12.53 1.57
CA SER A 270 -38.81 11.34 2.37
C SER A 270 -38.78 10.02 1.59
N ARG A 271 -39.23 10.04 0.32
CA ARG A 271 -39.15 8.87 -0.57
C ARG A 271 -37.69 8.52 -0.90
N GLN A 272 -36.89 9.53 -1.26
CA GLN A 272 -35.46 9.34 -1.54
C GLN A 272 -34.70 8.78 -0.33
N LEU A 273 -35.01 9.27 0.89
CA LEU A 273 -34.46 8.70 2.11
C LEU A 273 -34.84 7.22 2.28
N SER A 274 -36.12 6.89 2.09
CA SER A 274 -36.62 5.52 2.23
C SER A 274 -35.96 4.56 1.24
N ASP A 275 -35.76 4.99 -0.01
CA ASP A 275 -35.09 4.19 -1.04
C ASP A 275 -33.61 3.92 -0.69
N ARG A 276 -32.92 4.88 -0.07
CA ARG A 276 -31.51 4.77 0.34
C ARG A 276 -31.29 3.91 1.59
N ILE A 277 -32.34 3.65 2.37
CA ILE A 277 -32.28 2.81 3.59
C ILE A 277 -32.46 1.31 3.25
N ARG A 278 -33.21 0.98 2.20
CA ARG A 278 -33.67 -0.38 1.87
C ARG A 278 -32.62 -1.32 1.29
N ALA A 279 -31.37 -0.90 1.17
CA ALA A 279 -30.36 -1.70 0.49
C ALA A 279 -29.77 -2.81 1.39
N ASP A 280 -29.65 -4.01 0.82
CA ASP A 280 -29.11 -5.21 1.49
C ASP A 280 -27.58 -5.25 1.55
N ILE A 281 -26.91 -4.37 0.80
CA ILE A 281 -25.46 -4.27 0.68
C ILE A 281 -25.07 -2.79 0.84
N LEU A 282 -23.96 -2.51 1.54
CA LEU A 282 -23.42 -1.16 1.67
C LEU A 282 -22.73 -0.69 0.38
N VAL A 283 -23.48 0.02 -0.48
CA VAL A 283 -23.00 0.61 -1.73
C VAL A 283 -23.09 2.14 -1.71
N ASN A 284 -22.74 2.79 -2.82
CA ASN A 284 -22.74 4.25 -2.92
C ASN A 284 -24.14 4.84 -2.68
N GLY A 285 -24.21 5.86 -1.83
CA GLY A 285 -25.44 6.57 -1.52
C GLY A 285 -26.27 5.91 -0.41
N ASN A 286 -25.88 4.78 0.16
CA ASN A 286 -26.65 4.15 1.22
C ASN A 286 -26.74 5.02 2.49
N ILE A 287 -27.88 4.91 3.18
CA ILE A 287 -28.11 5.49 4.50
C ILE A 287 -28.53 4.40 5.48
N ARG A 288 -27.94 4.35 6.68
CA ARG A 288 -28.46 3.55 7.80
C ARG A 288 -28.94 4.47 8.91
N ILE A 289 -30.04 4.10 9.55
CA ILE A 289 -30.60 4.80 10.69
C ILE A 289 -30.80 3.78 11.82
N ARG A 290 -30.27 4.10 13.00
CA ARG A 290 -30.49 3.29 14.21
C ARG A 290 -31.01 4.18 15.33
N HIS A 291 -32.03 3.68 16.04
CA HIS A 291 -32.59 4.33 17.22
C HIS A 291 -32.16 3.53 18.45
N ALA A 292 -31.60 4.22 19.44
CA ALA A 292 -31.10 3.59 20.64
C ALA A 292 -31.27 4.51 21.85
N GLN A 293 -31.06 3.97 23.05
CA GLN A 293 -30.92 4.77 24.26
C GLN A 293 -29.44 4.91 24.59
N ASP A 294 -29.01 6.10 25.00
CA ASP A 294 -27.67 6.29 25.54
C ASP A 294 -27.57 5.68 26.96
N PRO A 295 -26.37 5.61 27.57
CA PRO A 295 -26.20 5.10 28.92
C PRO A 295 -26.97 5.87 30.01
N SER A 296 -27.48 7.08 29.70
CA SER A 296 -28.31 7.88 30.61
C SER A 296 -29.81 7.65 30.41
N GLY A 297 -30.20 6.80 29.46
CA GLY A 297 -31.59 6.50 29.11
C GLY A 297 -32.22 7.51 28.13
N GLN A 298 -31.44 8.47 27.60
CA GLN A 298 -31.92 9.44 26.62
C GLN A 298 -32.08 8.78 25.25
N ALA A 299 -33.20 9.02 24.58
CA ALA A 299 -33.46 8.52 23.24
C ALA A 299 -32.58 9.24 22.21
N MET A 300 -31.71 8.47 21.56
CA MET A 300 -30.76 8.92 20.55
C MET A 300 -31.06 8.29 19.19
N THR A 301 -30.60 8.96 18.14
CA THR A 301 -30.66 8.46 16.77
C THR A 301 -29.33 8.67 16.09
N THR A 302 -28.84 7.62 15.44
CA THR A 302 -27.63 7.64 14.63
C THR A 302 -27.98 7.47 13.17
N LEU A 303 -27.37 8.29 12.32
CA LEU A 303 -27.42 8.17 10.88
C LEU A 303 -26.04 7.95 10.31
N THR A 304 -25.89 7.04 9.35
CA THR A 304 -24.70 6.96 8.51
C THR A 304 -25.03 7.25 7.06
N LEU A 305 -24.14 7.97 6.37
CA LEU A 305 -24.20 8.22 4.92
C LEU A 305 -22.91 7.72 4.30
N THR A 306 -23.02 6.87 3.29
CA THR A 306 -21.86 6.23 2.66
C THR A 306 -21.76 6.60 1.19
N TYR A 307 -20.58 7.01 0.76
CA TYR A 307 -20.23 7.34 -0.62
C TYR A 307 -19.11 6.41 -1.07
N LYS A 308 -19.25 5.78 -2.22
CA LYS A 308 -18.30 4.78 -2.73
C LYS A 308 -18.13 4.91 -4.23
N VAL A 309 -16.94 4.61 -4.71
CA VAL A 309 -16.64 4.49 -6.13
C VAL A 309 -15.64 3.37 -6.32
N ALA A 310 -15.86 2.52 -7.31
CA ALA A 310 -14.91 1.49 -7.72
C ALA A 310 -14.72 1.57 -9.24
N ALA A 311 -13.47 1.64 -9.68
CA ALA A 311 -13.13 1.78 -11.08
C ALA A 311 -11.85 1.02 -11.40
N GLU A 312 -11.90 0.07 -12.33
CA GLU A 312 -10.72 -0.66 -12.82
C GLU A 312 -9.77 0.24 -13.65
N ILE A 313 -10.30 1.28 -14.29
CA ILE A 313 -9.53 2.27 -15.08
C ILE A 313 -9.94 3.68 -14.72
N GLY A 314 -8.96 4.58 -14.70
CA GLY A 314 -9.12 6.03 -14.65
C GLY A 314 -7.80 6.67 -14.24
N SER A 315 -7.86 7.95 -13.94
CA SER A 315 -6.72 8.78 -13.55
C SER A 315 -6.79 9.13 -12.06
N LEU A 316 -5.63 9.42 -11.46
CA LEU A 316 -5.58 9.93 -10.09
C LEU A 316 -6.45 11.19 -9.96
N GLY A 317 -7.23 11.28 -8.89
CA GLY A 317 -8.20 12.33 -8.61
C GLY A 317 -9.60 12.06 -9.19
N ASP A 318 -9.80 11.05 -10.04
CA ASP A 318 -11.13 10.73 -10.57
C ASP A 318 -12.08 10.27 -9.45
N ASN A 319 -11.59 9.43 -8.54
CA ASN A 319 -12.39 8.93 -7.43
C ASN A 319 -12.80 10.07 -6.48
N VAL A 320 -11.84 10.93 -6.11
CA VAL A 320 -12.13 12.09 -5.24
C VAL A 320 -13.07 13.08 -5.91
N ARG A 321 -12.91 13.33 -7.22
CA ARG A 321 -13.84 14.17 -7.99
C ARG A 321 -15.25 13.60 -7.97
N PHE A 322 -15.39 12.28 -8.15
CA PHE A 322 -16.68 11.60 -8.04
C PHE A 322 -17.28 11.77 -6.63
N LEU A 323 -16.51 11.49 -5.57
CA LEU A 323 -16.97 11.62 -4.18
C LEU A 323 -17.39 13.06 -3.87
N ARG A 324 -16.61 14.07 -4.28
CA ARG A 324 -16.94 15.50 -4.14
C ARG A 324 -18.28 15.83 -4.80
N HIS A 325 -18.49 15.38 -6.03
CA HIS A 325 -19.75 15.59 -6.74
C HIS A 325 -20.93 14.90 -6.04
N GLN A 326 -20.77 13.67 -5.56
CA GLN A 326 -21.82 12.96 -4.82
C GLN A 326 -22.21 13.71 -3.54
N ILE A 327 -21.21 14.15 -2.76
CA ILE A 327 -21.43 14.89 -1.50
C ILE A 327 -22.07 16.26 -1.76
N GLN A 328 -21.59 16.99 -2.77
CA GLN A 328 -22.15 18.28 -3.19
C GLN A 328 -23.62 18.14 -3.63
N ALA A 329 -23.96 17.08 -4.36
CA ALA A 329 -25.32 16.85 -4.87
C ALA A 329 -26.28 16.24 -3.82
N ASP A 330 -25.79 15.75 -2.68
CA ASP A 330 -26.62 15.07 -1.69
C ASP A 330 -27.42 16.04 -0.82
N ARG A 331 -28.64 16.35 -1.27
CA ARG A 331 -29.58 17.22 -0.55
C ARG A 331 -29.95 16.72 0.84
N ILE A 332 -29.91 15.41 1.10
CA ILE A 332 -30.21 14.85 2.43
C ILE A 332 -29.08 15.21 3.39
N LEU A 333 -27.82 15.07 2.96
CA LEU A 333 -26.66 15.49 3.75
C LEU A 333 -26.70 16.99 4.05
N GLN A 334 -27.00 17.82 3.04
CA GLN A 334 -27.08 19.28 3.19
C GLN A 334 -28.11 19.71 4.25
N ILE A 335 -29.24 19.01 4.34
CA ILE A 335 -30.26 19.26 5.37
C ILE A 335 -29.85 18.68 6.72
N LEU A 336 -29.24 17.49 6.75
CA LEU A 336 -28.82 16.84 7.99
C LEU A 336 -27.82 17.69 8.77
N ILE A 337 -26.82 18.23 8.09
CA ILE A 337 -25.74 19.03 8.69
C ILE A 337 -26.26 20.38 9.23
N SER A 338 -27.40 20.87 8.76
CA SER A 338 -28.02 22.10 9.29
C SER A 338 -28.76 21.87 10.61
N HIS A 339 -28.89 20.62 11.07
CA HIS A 339 -29.55 20.28 12.33
C HIS A 339 -28.53 19.97 13.44
N PRO A 340 -28.87 20.27 14.71
CA PRO A 340 -27.99 19.96 15.83
C PRO A 340 -27.68 18.45 15.93
N HIS A 341 -26.44 18.13 16.25
CA HIS A 341 -25.98 16.77 16.53
C HIS A 341 -24.97 16.82 17.67
N CYS A 342 -24.86 15.71 18.40
CA CYS A 342 -23.95 15.58 19.54
C CYS A 342 -22.54 15.24 19.06
N HIS A 343 -22.44 14.37 18.07
CA HIS A 343 -21.17 13.81 17.58
C HIS A 343 -21.25 13.55 16.08
N HIS A 344 -20.11 13.68 15.40
CA HIS A 344 -19.93 13.17 14.05
C HIS A 344 -18.53 12.60 13.83
N THR A 345 -18.40 11.62 12.95
CA THR A 345 -17.11 11.06 12.53
C THR A 345 -17.07 10.89 11.02
N VAL A 346 -15.89 11.09 10.44
CA VAL A 346 -15.61 10.87 9.02
C VAL A 346 -14.58 9.74 8.92
N CYS A 347 -14.97 8.62 8.32
CA CYS A 347 -14.10 7.49 8.07
C CYS A 347 -14.00 7.27 6.56
N ALA A 348 -12.80 7.12 6.03
CA ALA A 348 -12.60 6.94 4.60
C ALA A 348 -11.46 5.97 4.30
N HIS A 349 -11.40 5.50 3.05
CA HIS A 349 -10.39 4.57 2.59
C HIS A 349 -10.18 4.66 1.08
N THR A 350 -8.94 4.41 0.66
CA THR A 350 -8.56 4.13 -0.73
C THR A 350 -8.04 2.70 -0.77
N ARG A 351 -8.55 1.88 -1.68
CA ARG A 351 -8.28 0.43 -1.70
C ARG A 351 -7.44 0.07 -2.91
N TRP A 352 -6.43 -0.74 -2.65
CA TRP A 352 -5.77 -1.59 -3.63
C TRP A 352 -6.28 -3.02 -3.40
N ALA A 353 -6.93 -3.63 -4.39
CA ALA A 353 -7.57 -4.93 -4.17
C ALA A 353 -6.52 -6.07 -4.11
N SER A 354 -6.29 -6.63 -2.91
CA SER A 354 -5.54 -7.87 -2.68
C SER A 354 -6.46 -9.10 -2.68
N VAL A 355 -7.52 -9.05 -1.85
CA VAL A 355 -8.57 -10.09 -1.74
C VAL A 355 -9.93 -9.50 -2.07
N GLY A 356 -10.60 -10.04 -3.09
CA GLY A 356 -11.95 -9.65 -3.52
C GLY A 356 -11.98 -8.68 -4.70
N ALA A 357 -13.05 -8.73 -5.50
CA ALA A 357 -13.16 -7.97 -6.76
C ALA A 357 -13.12 -6.44 -6.58
N ILE A 358 -12.76 -5.71 -7.64
CA ILE A 358 -12.83 -4.24 -7.69
C ILE A 358 -14.29 -3.84 -7.99
N THR A 359 -15.12 -3.80 -6.95
CA THR A 359 -16.55 -3.43 -7.04
C THR A 359 -16.97 -2.58 -5.84
N GLU A 360 -18.06 -1.81 -5.97
CA GLU A 360 -18.57 -0.96 -4.89
C GLU A 360 -18.86 -1.72 -3.57
N PRO A 361 -19.44 -2.93 -3.57
CA PRO A 361 -19.61 -3.73 -2.35
C PRO A 361 -18.32 -4.07 -1.61
N ASN A 362 -17.21 -4.20 -2.33
CA ASN A 362 -15.88 -4.52 -1.78
C ASN A 362 -15.06 -3.27 -1.46
N CYS A 363 -15.54 -2.09 -1.83
CA CYS A 363 -14.93 -0.83 -1.45
C CYS A 363 -15.15 -0.57 0.04
N HIS A 364 -14.10 -0.21 0.76
CA HIS A 364 -14.19 0.13 2.17
C HIS A 364 -14.77 1.55 2.33
N PRO A 365 -15.44 1.88 3.46
CA PRO A 365 -15.71 1.00 4.59
C PRO A 365 -16.71 -0.13 4.30
N VAL A 366 -16.60 -1.26 4.99
CA VAL A 366 -17.61 -2.35 4.97
C VAL A 366 -18.37 -2.42 6.30
N ASP A 367 -19.60 -2.93 6.29
CA ASP A 367 -20.48 -2.99 7.47
C ASP A 367 -20.66 -4.40 8.08
N ASN A 368 -21.42 -4.51 9.17
CA ASN A 368 -21.86 -5.76 9.80
C ASN A 368 -23.18 -6.34 9.24
N VAL A 369 -23.65 -5.93 8.06
CA VAL A 369 -24.92 -6.42 7.47
C VAL A 369 -24.75 -7.79 6.80
N VAL A 370 -25.71 -8.69 7.03
CA VAL A 370 -25.79 -10.04 6.45
C VAL A 370 -27.15 -10.25 5.78
N MET A 371 -27.27 -11.25 4.90
CA MET A 371 -28.52 -11.51 4.15
C MET A 371 -29.65 -12.07 5.02
N THR A 372 -29.30 -12.72 6.12
CA THR A 372 -30.26 -13.32 7.05
C THR A 372 -30.76 -12.26 8.03
N PRO A 373 -32.08 -12.11 8.26
CA PRO A 373 -32.60 -11.19 9.26
C PRO A 373 -31.99 -11.50 10.63
N ASP A 374 -31.36 -10.51 11.23
CA ASP A 374 -30.62 -10.65 12.48
C ASP A 374 -30.71 -9.36 13.29
N ASP A 375 -30.74 -9.49 14.62
CA ASP A 375 -30.83 -8.35 15.53
C ASP A 375 -29.42 -7.74 15.67
N GLN A 376 -29.15 -6.72 14.86
CA GLN A 376 -27.87 -6.01 14.85
C GLN A 376 -27.73 -5.17 16.12
N GLN A 377 -26.63 -5.36 16.86
CA GLN A 377 -26.39 -4.60 18.09
C GLN A 377 -26.00 -3.16 17.80
N GLY A 378 -25.34 -2.86 16.69
CA GLY A 378 -24.93 -1.50 16.31
C GLY A 378 -24.63 -1.35 14.82
N ILE A 379 -24.33 -0.12 14.40
CA ILE A 379 -23.77 0.18 13.09
C ILE A 379 -22.24 0.16 13.24
N ILE A 380 -21.58 -0.77 12.54
CA ILE A 380 -20.12 -0.94 12.60
C ILE A 380 -19.58 -0.79 11.18
N HIS A 381 -18.81 0.26 10.92
CA HIS A 381 -18.14 0.47 9.64
C HIS A 381 -16.63 0.39 9.84
N VAL A 382 -15.95 -0.43 9.03
CA VAL A 382 -14.51 -0.65 9.15
C VAL A 382 -13.76 -0.47 7.85
N CYS A 383 -12.49 -0.08 7.96
CA CYS A 383 -11.51 -0.06 6.90
C CYS A 383 -10.32 -0.93 7.30
N LEU A 384 -9.72 -1.61 6.32
CA LEU A 384 -8.51 -2.42 6.48
C LEU A 384 -7.45 -2.00 5.47
N ASN A 385 -6.23 -1.82 5.97
CA ASN A 385 -5.00 -1.95 5.20
C ASN A 385 -4.29 -3.24 5.62
N GLY A 386 -3.85 -4.05 4.65
CA GLY A 386 -3.34 -5.40 4.86
C GLY A 386 -4.39 -6.47 4.55
N ASP A 387 -4.11 -7.70 4.97
CA ASP A 387 -4.93 -8.88 4.68
C ASP A 387 -5.23 -9.63 5.98
N ILE A 388 -6.43 -10.22 6.05
CA ILE A 388 -6.79 -11.19 7.10
C ILE A 388 -6.57 -12.60 6.56
N ASP A 389 -5.41 -13.19 6.87
CA ASP A 389 -4.97 -14.45 6.27
C ASP A 389 -5.93 -15.62 6.54
N ASN A 390 -6.59 -15.61 7.70
CA ASN A 390 -7.53 -16.65 8.12
C ASN A 390 -9.00 -16.33 7.81
N HIS A 391 -9.30 -15.37 6.92
CA HIS A 391 -10.68 -14.95 6.62
C HIS A 391 -11.59 -16.08 6.13
N LEU A 392 -11.09 -17.03 5.33
CA LEU A 392 -11.90 -18.16 4.85
C LEU A 392 -12.38 -19.05 6.01
N SER A 393 -11.51 -19.31 6.99
CA SER A 393 -11.85 -20.08 8.19
C SER A 393 -12.88 -19.35 9.04
N LEU A 394 -12.72 -18.03 9.20
CA LEU A 394 -13.66 -17.18 9.93
C LEU A 394 -15.03 -17.15 9.21
N GLN A 395 -15.04 -17.01 7.89
CA GLN A 395 -16.25 -17.01 7.07
C GLN A 395 -16.99 -18.35 7.19
N GLN A 396 -16.28 -19.47 7.05
CA GLN A 396 -16.88 -20.80 7.19
C GLN A 396 -17.51 -21.01 8.58
N ALA A 397 -16.81 -20.59 9.64
CA ALA A 397 -17.33 -20.66 11.00
C ALA A 397 -18.58 -19.79 11.18
N PHE A 398 -18.57 -18.57 10.62
CA PHE A 398 -19.70 -17.64 10.67
C PHE A 398 -20.93 -18.18 9.91
N GLU A 399 -20.73 -18.70 8.69
CA GLU A 399 -21.79 -19.26 7.86
C GLU A 399 -22.34 -20.59 8.40
N SER A 400 -21.53 -21.36 9.13
CA SER A 400 -21.98 -22.58 9.80
C SER A 400 -23.00 -22.30 10.91
N ASN A 401 -23.01 -21.07 11.47
CA ASN A 401 -24.00 -20.63 12.46
C ASN A 401 -25.31 -20.12 11.84
N GLY A 402 -25.53 -20.33 10.54
CA GLY A 402 -26.77 -19.99 9.84
C GLY A 402 -26.79 -18.60 9.19
N TYR A 403 -25.80 -17.76 9.44
CA TYR A 403 -25.66 -16.46 8.78
C TYR A 403 -25.17 -16.59 7.33
N ARG A 404 -25.50 -15.62 6.47
CA ARG A 404 -25.06 -15.61 5.06
C ARG A 404 -24.53 -14.23 4.64
N ILE A 405 -23.32 -14.21 4.10
CA ILE A 405 -22.72 -13.01 3.50
C ILE A 405 -23.20 -12.91 2.05
N HIS A 406 -23.48 -11.68 1.59
CA HIS A 406 -23.91 -11.46 0.20
C HIS A 406 -22.81 -11.86 -0.80
N PRO A 407 -23.10 -12.64 -1.87
CA PRO A 407 -22.08 -13.14 -2.80
C PRO A 407 -21.24 -12.07 -3.52
N GLU A 408 -21.78 -10.85 -3.66
CA GLU A 408 -21.02 -9.72 -4.23
C GLU A 408 -19.92 -9.18 -3.30
N ILE A 409 -20.00 -9.49 -2.01
CA ILE A 409 -18.98 -9.15 -1.01
C ILE A 409 -18.00 -10.32 -0.93
N THR A 410 -16.80 -10.10 -1.47
CA THR A 410 -15.73 -11.08 -1.62
C THR A 410 -14.45 -10.67 -0.87
N THR A 411 -14.45 -9.50 -0.22
CA THR A 411 -13.31 -9.02 0.57
C THR A 411 -13.27 -9.67 1.95
N ASP A 412 -12.08 -10.07 2.35
CA ASP A 412 -11.71 -10.51 3.70
C ASP A 412 -12.11 -9.52 4.81
N THR A 413 -12.06 -8.22 4.53
CA THR A 413 -12.40 -7.13 5.45
C THR A 413 -13.81 -7.28 6.04
N LYS A 414 -14.73 -7.92 5.31
CA LYS A 414 -16.10 -8.18 5.80
C LYS A 414 -16.12 -9.02 7.08
N MET A 415 -15.09 -9.82 7.34
CA MET A 415 -15.02 -10.61 8.56
C MET A 415 -14.76 -9.77 9.81
N ILE A 416 -14.14 -8.61 9.70
CA ILE A 416 -13.83 -7.75 10.85
C ILE A 416 -15.11 -7.30 11.60
N PRO A 417 -16.08 -6.60 10.96
CA PRO A 417 -17.27 -6.12 11.66
C PRO A 417 -18.16 -7.28 12.13
N LEU A 418 -18.14 -8.43 11.44
CA LEU A 418 -18.89 -9.62 11.84
C LEU A 418 -18.30 -10.31 13.08
N THR A 419 -16.98 -10.37 13.19
CA THR A 419 -16.32 -10.91 14.40
C THR A 419 -16.50 -9.96 15.60
N ILE A 420 -16.54 -8.65 15.38
CA ILE A 420 -16.87 -7.68 16.44
C ILE A 420 -18.32 -7.89 16.90
N GLU A 421 -19.26 -7.99 15.97
CA GLU A 421 -20.68 -8.28 16.25
C GLU A 421 -20.85 -9.58 17.04
N LYS A 422 -20.10 -10.64 16.70
CA LYS A 422 -20.06 -11.90 17.44
C LYS A 422 -19.72 -11.69 18.92
N HIS A 423 -18.72 -10.86 19.24
CA HIS A 423 -18.31 -10.60 20.63
C HIS A 423 -19.28 -9.67 21.38
N LEU A 424 -19.89 -8.71 20.68
CA LEU A 424 -20.98 -7.89 21.23
C LEU A 424 -22.17 -8.77 21.65
N LYS A 425 -22.56 -9.73 20.81
CA LYS A 425 -23.60 -10.72 21.13
C LYS A 425 -23.23 -11.67 22.26
N ALA A 426 -21.94 -11.86 22.53
CA ALA A 426 -21.47 -12.59 23.70
C ALA A 426 -21.50 -11.76 25.00
N GLY A 427 -21.93 -10.49 24.93
CA GLY A 427 -22.10 -9.61 26.10
C GLY A 427 -20.88 -8.74 26.41
N HIS A 428 -19.89 -8.67 25.52
CA HIS A 428 -18.76 -7.75 25.68
C HIS A 428 -19.15 -6.32 25.28
N ASP A 429 -18.54 -5.32 25.93
CA ASP A 429 -18.64 -3.94 25.46
C ASP A 429 -17.90 -3.74 24.14
N ILE A 430 -18.11 -2.61 23.47
CA ILE A 430 -17.53 -2.36 22.14
C ILE A 430 -16.00 -2.33 22.13
N ALA A 431 -15.35 -1.84 23.20
CA ALA A 431 -13.89 -1.78 23.25
C ALA A 431 -13.28 -3.18 23.40
N ASP A 432 -13.87 -4.00 24.27
CA ASP A 432 -13.47 -5.39 24.44
C ASP A 432 -13.85 -6.26 23.23
N ALA A 433 -15.02 -6.04 22.61
CA ALA A 433 -15.43 -6.75 21.41
C ALA A 433 -14.47 -6.47 20.24
N PHE A 434 -14.06 -5.21 20.05
CA PHE A 434 -13.03 -4.84 19.07
C PHE A 434 -11.70 -5.53 19.38
N ARG A 435 -11.24 -5.47 20.64
CA ARG A 435 -9.99 -6.11 21.08
C ARG A 435 -9.99 -7.62 20.88
N LEU A 436 -11.08 -8.30 21.24
CA LEU A 436 -11.22 -9.74 21.07
C LEU A 436 -11.25 -10.14 19.60
N ALA A 437 -11.92 -9.33 18.76
CA ALA A 437 -11.93 -9.57 17.32
C ALA A 437 -10.53 -9.48 16.70
N VAL A 438 -9.75 -8.44 17.01
CA VAL A 438 -8.39 -8.30 16.45
C VAL A 438 -7.41 -9.37 16.92
N ASN A 439 -7.65 -9.99 18.08
CA ASN A 439 -6.89 -11.16 18.53
C ASN A 439 -7.15 -12.43 17.69
N GLU A 440 -8.32 -12.54 17.03
CA GLU A 440 -8.66 -13.69 16.19
C GLU A 440 -8.05 -13.59 14.78
N PHE A 441 -7.50 -12.44 14.38
CA PHE A 441 -6.98 -12.23 13.03
C PHE A 441 -5.51 -12.66 12.89
N ALA A 442 -5.26 -13.48 11.87
CA ALA A 442 -3.93 -13.81 11.40
C ALA A 442 -3.48 -12.85 10.28
N GLY A 443 -2.18 -12.65 10.16
CA GLY A 443 -1.58 -11.73 9.18
C GLY A 443 -1.21 -10.36 9.74
N SER A 444 -0.75 -9.47 8.87
CA SER A 444 -0.42 -8.09 9.21
C SER A 444 -1.55 -7.17 8.76
N HIS A 445 -2.06 -6.36 9.68
CA HIS A 445 -3.22 -5.52 9.45
C HIS A 445 -3.13 -4.19 10.19
N ALA A 446 -3.73 -3.17 9.59
CA ALA A 446 -4.03 -1.87 10.16
C ALA A 446 -5.53 -1.59 9.95
N ILE A 447 -6.29 -1.53 11.04
CA ILE A 447 -7.75 -1.46 11.04
C ILE A 447 -8.18 -0.10 11.60
N SER A 448 -9.16 0.53 10.95
CA SER A 448 -9.90 1.67 11.49
C SER A 448 -11.38 1.34 11.57
N MET A 449 -12.02 1.69 12.69
CA MET A 449 -13.45 1.49 12.92
C MET A 449 -14.07 2.74 13.54
N HIS A 450 -15.28 3.08 13.07
CA HIS A 450 -16.20 3.96 13.78
C HIS A 450 -17.58 3.29 13.93
N THR A 451 -18.29 3.63 15.00
CA THR A 451 -19.55 2.96 15.35
C THR A 451 -20.43 3.83 16.23
N ASP A 452 -21.74 3.59 16.18
CA ASP A 452 -22.72 4.27 17.03
C ASP A 452 -22.76 3.74 18.47
N LEU A 453 -22.09 2.62 18.76
CA LEU A 453 -21.96 2.07 20.12
C LEU A 453 -20.97 2.84 21.00
N ALA A 454 -20.09 3.63 20.36
CA ALA A 454 -19.20 4.57 21.02
C ALA A 454 -19.14 5.89 20.23
N PRO A 455 -20.22 6.68 20.25
CA PRO A 455 -20.33 7.91 19.46
C PRO A 455 -19.15 8.85 19.71
N GLY A 456 -18.57 9.39 18.63
CA GLY A 456 -17.44 10.30 18.69
C GLY A 456 -16.07 9.67 18.92
N LYS A 457 -16.00 8.33 18.93
CA LYS A 457 -14.73 7.61 19.04
C LYS A 457 -14.34 6.93 17.74
N ILE A 458 -13.04 6.91 17.48
CA ILE A 458 -12.42 6.12 16.40
C ILE A 458 -11.52 5.07 17.04
N PHE A 459 -11.68 3.81 16.63
CA PHE A 459 -10.88 2.69 17.08
C PHE A 459 -9.86 2.34 16.02
N LEU A 460 -8.62 2.15 16.44
CA LEU A 460 -7.49 1.82 15.58
C LEU A 460 -6.82 0.57 16.13
N ALA A 461 -6.41 -0.35 15.26
CA ALA A 461 -5.60 -1.49 15.64
C ALA A 461 -4.51 -1.76 14.60
N GLN A 462 -3.29 -2.07 15.04
CA GLN A 462 -2.18 -2.44 14.16
C GLN A 462 -1.44 -3.66 14.70
N LYS A 463 -1.11 -4.61 13.82
CA LYS A 463 -0.24 -5.76 14.10
C LYS A 463 0.64 -6.10 12.89
N GLY A 464 1.91 -6.37 13.15
CA GLY A 464 2.93 -6.67 12.13
C GLY A 464 3.56 -5.42 11.50
N SER A 465 4.50 -5.68 10.58
CA SER A 465 5.40 -4.69 9.96
C SER A 465 4.94 -4.17 8.60
N GLY A 466 4.00 -4.85 7.96
CA GLY A 466 3.63 -4.56 6.58
C GLY A 466 2.73 -3.34 6.41
N GLN A 467 2.11 -2.87 7.50
CA GLN A 467 1.10 -1.80 7.51
C GLN A 467 1.38 -0.85 8.66
N ALA A 468 1.03 0.43 8.49
CA ALA A 468 1.25 1.46 9.49
C ALA A 468 -0.01 2.28 9.73
N ILE A 469 -0.16 2.76 10.97
CA ILE A 469 -1.11 3.78 11.38
C ILE A 469 -0.33 4.92 12.06
N PHE A 470 -0.58 6.13 11.57
CA PHE A 470 -0.13 7.36 12.18
C PHE A 470 -1.35 8.17 12.63
N ILE A 471 -1.25 8.83 13.77
CA ILE A 471 -2.30 9.69 14.30
C ILE A 471 -1.79 11.13 14.23
N GLY A 472 -2.28 11.90 13.27
CA GLY A 472 -2.04 13.34 13.23
C GLY A 472 -2.70 14.02 14.42
N LEU A 473 -1.92 14.81 15.17
CA LEU A 473 -2.38 15.59 16.32
C LEU A 473 -2.64 17.04 15.87
N ALA A 474 -3.82 17.33 15.34
CA ALA A 474 -4.20 18.72 15.06
C ALA A 474 -4.65 19.41 16.35
N ARG A 475 -4.70 20.74 16.33
CA ARG A 475 -5.01 21.54 17.53
C ARG A 475 -6.45 21.35 18.02
N ASP A 476 -7.37 21.06 17.11
CA ASP A 476 -8.82 20.94 17.34
C ASP A 476 -9.39 19.55 17.00
N HIS A 477 -8.61 18.62 16.45
CA HIS A 477 -9.07 17.28 16.07
C HIS A 477 -7.93 16.26 15.92
N TYR A 478 -8.26 14.97 15.76
CA TYR A 478 -7.33 13.91 15.39
C TYR A 478 -7.54 13.48 13.94
N MET A 479 -6.45 13.10 13.27
CA MET A 479 -6.51 12.59 11.89
C MET A 479 -5.70 11.29 11.75
N PRO A 480 -6.29 10.12 12.02
CA PRO A 480 -5.63 8.85 11.83
C PRO A 480 -5.56 8.47 10.35
N VAL A 481 -4.37 8.11 9.88
CA VAL A 481 -4.05 7.82 8.47
C VAL A 481 -2.97 6.75 8.38
N SER A 482 -2.84 6.11 7.22
CA SER A 482 -1.83 5.06 7.02
C SER A 482 -0.44 5.58 6.66
N GLU A 483 -0.32 6.85 6.26
CA GLU A 483 0.94 7.52 5.94
C GLU A 483 0.90 8.99 6.36
N VAL A 484 2.06 9.56 6.72
CA VAL A 484 2.18 10.95 7.15
C VAL A 484 1.57 11.95 6.16
N TYR A 485 1.62 11.64 4.85
CA TYR A 485 1.04 12.43 3.77
C TYR A 485 -0.46 12.72 3.94
N GLY A 486 -1.17 11.85 4.67
CA GLY A 486 -2.60 11.98 4.89
C GLY A 486 -2.99 13.12 5.83
N PHE A 487 -2.10 13.56 6.74
CA PHE A 487 -2.41 14.59 7.74
C PHE A 487 -1.55 15.87 7.61
N VAL A 488 -0.49 15.89 6.79
CA VAL A 488 0.48 17.03 6.72
C VAL A 488 -0.14 18.38 6.33
N GLU A 489 -1.34 18.37 5.74
CA GLU A 489 -2.12 19.60 5.51
C GLU A 489 -2.73 20.16 6.80
N GLU A 490 -3.08 19.32 7.78
CA GLU A 490 -3.72 19.74 9.02
C GLU A 490 -2.70 19.94 10.16
N THR A 491 -1.67 19.07 10.23
CA THR A 491 -0.66 19.12 11.29
C THR A 491 0.69 18.53 10.89
N ASP A 492 1.74 18.88 11.62
CA ASP A 492 3.09 18.31 11.51
C ASP A 492 3.44 17.37 12.67
N THR A 493 2.64 17.35 13.74
CA THR A 493 2.84 16.50 14.92
C THR A 493 1.99 15.23 14.85
N TYR A 494 2.57 14.11 15.25
CA TYR A 494 1.90 12.81 15.15
C TYR A 494 2.41 11.77 16.15
N LEU A 495 1.58 10.75 16.37
CA LEU A 495 1.99 9.48 16.98
C LEU A 495 2.07 8.39 15.91
N LYS A 496 2.94 7.40 16.12
CA LYS A 496 3.05 6.21 15.27
C LYS A 496 2.73 4.98 16.10
N LEU A 497 1.82 4.13 15.64
CA LEU A 497 1.58 2.83 16.26
C LEU A 497 2.74 1.87 15.94
N ASP A 498 3.13 1.08 16.94
CA ASP A 498 4.12 0.02 16.81
C ASP A 498 3.43 -1.35 16.83
N GLY A 499 3.12 -1.85 15.62
CA GLY A 499 2.55 -3.19 15.44
C GLY A 499 3.59 -4.31 15.48
N GLU A 500 4.88 -4.01 15.43
CA GLU A 500 5.96 -5.00 15.32
C GLU A 500 6.48 -5.44 16.67
N ALA A 501 6.60 -4.50 17.62
CA ALA A 501 7.16 -4.75 18.92
C ALA A 501 6.43 -5.89 19.66
N VAL A 502 7.23 -6.86 20.11
CA VAL A 502 6.78 -7.90 21.03
C VAL A 502 7.24 -7.49 22.42
N VAL A 503 6.28 -7.29 23.32
CA VAL A 503 6.53 -6.83 24.70
C VAL A 503 6.02 -7.83 25.72
N ASP A 504 6.51 -7.76 26.95
CA ASP A 504 5.96 -8.53 28.06
C ASP A 504 4.62 -7.91 28.50
N GLY A 505 3.54 -8.65 28.26
CA GLY A 505 2.17 -8.27 28.63
C GLY A 505 1.65 -9.00 29.86
N LYS A 506 0.40 -8.74 30.21
CA LYS A 506 -0.31 -9.31 31.37
C LYS A 506 -0.32 -10.84 31.38
N ASN A 507 -0.43 -11.46 30.21
CA ASN A 507 -0.57 -12.91 30.05
C ASN A 507 0.63 -13.56 29.33
N GLY A 508 1.80 -12.90 29.38
CA GLY A 508 2.99 -13.30 28.64
C GLY A 508 3.28 -12.33 27.48
N LYS A 509 4.11 -12.76 26.52
CA LYS A 509 4.48 -11.91 25.39
C LYS A 509 3.27 -11.55 24.54
N THR A 510 3.11 -10.28 24.24
CA THR A 510 2.00 -9.72 23.45
C THR A 510 2.53 -8.88 22.30
N GLN A 511 1.74 -8.76 21.24
CA GLN A 511 2.06 -8.00 20.04
C GLN A 511 0.78 -7.36 19.50
N GLY A 512 0.92 -6.16 18.92
CA GLY A 512 -0.16 -5.40 18.34
C GLY A 512 -0.75 -4.39 19.32
N GLN A 513 -1.07 -3.22 18.81
CA GLN A 513 -1.53 -2.07 19.58
C GLN A 513 -2.94 -1.64 19.14
N ILE A 514 -3.74 -1.19 20.11
CA ILE A 514 -5.07 -0.62 19.96
C ILE A 514 -5.06 0.79 20.51
N PHE A 515 -5.50 1.76 19.70
CA PHE A 515 -5.64 3.15 20.09
C PHE A 515 -7.10 3.56 19.88
N ILE A 516 -7.72 4.16 20.89
CA ILE A 516 -9.08 4.69 20.85
C ILE A 516 -8.99 6.20 21.00
N LEU A 517 -9.41 6.93 19.97
CA LEU A 517 -9.39 8.39 19.91
C LEU A 517 -10.76 8.93 20.31
N ASP A 518 -10.79 9.85 21.27
CA ASP A 518 -12.03 10.46 21.77
C ASP A 518 -12.11 11.96 21.41
N GLN A 519 -13.06 12.33 20.57
CA GLN A 519 -13.26 13.72 20.13
C GLN A 519 -13.67 14.69 21.26
N MET A 520 -14.10 14.19 22.42
CA MET A 520 -14.53 15.03 23.55
C MET A 520 -13.37 15.59 24.37
N SER A 521 -12.16 15.13 24.09
CA SER A 521 -10.93 15.67 24.64
C SER A 521 -10.40 16.82 23.77
N GLY A 522 -9.59 17.72 24.35
CA GLY A 522 -8.82 18.67 23.55
C GLY A 522 -7.77 17.93 22.70
N GLY A 523 -7.32 18.53 21.59
CA GLY A 523 -6.20 18.00 20.82
C GLY A 523 -4.98 17.71 21.72
N GLY A 524 -4.27 16.60 21.47
CA GLY A 524 -3.12 16.15 22.27
C GLY A 524 -3.27 14.72 22.79
N LEU A 525 -2.54 14.33 23.85
CA LEU A 525 -2.51 12.94 24.31
C LEU A 525 -3.70 12.54 25.20
N ALA A 526 -4.36 13.50 25.84
CA ALA A 526 -5.40 13.23 26.85
C ALA A 526 -6.65 12.52 26.28
N GLY A 527 -6.88 12.62 24.97
CA GLY A 527 -7.97 11.94 24.25
C GLY A 527 -7.70 10.53 23.78
N ILE A 528 -6.50 10.01 24.06
CA ILE A 528 -6.03 8.77 23.47
C ILE A 528 -5.95 7.71 24.56
N THR A 529 -6.74 6.66 24.41
CA THR A 529 -6.58 5.43 25.20
C THR A 529 -5.78 4.44 24.37
N ALA A 530 -4.59 4.04 24.86
CA ALA A 530 -3.69 3.15 24.15
C ALA A 530 -3.40 1.87 24.95
N MET A 531 -3.43 0.71 24.29
CA MET A 531 -3.21 -0.60 24.90
C MET A 531 -2.69 -1.63 23.91
N TYR A 532 -2.08 -2.70 24.39
CA TYR A 532 -1.80 -3.91 23.62
C TYR A 532 -3.04 -4.82 23.54
N TYR A 533 -3.00 -5.81 22.64
CA TYR A 533 -4.13 -6.72 22.37
C TYR A 533 -4.58 -7.54 23.59
N ASP A 534 -3.71 -7.72 24.59
CA ASP A 534 -4.00 -8.39 25.87
C ASP A 534 -4.45 -7.42 26.99
N GLN A 535 -4.79 -6.17 26.65
CA GLN A 535 -5.14 -5.08 27.58
C GLN A 535 -3.98 -4.53 28.42
N THR A 536 -2.71 -4.85 28.10
CA THR A 536 -1.58 -4.17 28.73
C THR A 536 -1.58 -2.69 28.32
N PRO A 537 -1.58 -1.72 29.24
CA PRO A 537 -1.59 -0.30 28.89
C PRO A 537 -0.34 0.12 28.11
N VAL A 538 -0.51 1.03 27.15
CA VAL A 538 0.60 1.76 26.52
C VAL A 538 0.65 3.15 27.16
N HIS A 539 1.76 3.47 27.82
CA HIS A 539 1.95 4.78 28.44
C HIS A 539 2.51 5.77 27.42
N LEU A 540 1.67 6.73 27.00
CA LEU A 540 2.06 7.80 26.09
C LEU A 540 2.56 9.02 26.87
N SER A 541 3.65 9.62 26.41
CA SER A 541 4.20 10.88 26.90
C SER A 541 4.47 11.86 25.75
N GLU A 542 4.84 13.10 26.08
CA GLU A 542 5.24 14.10 25.08
C GLU A 542 6.46 13.64 24.24
N ASP A 543 7.31 12.76 24.77
CA ASP A 543 8.48 12.21 24.06
C ASP A 543 8.08 11.24 22.93
N ASP A 544 6.86 10.70 22.97
CA ASP A 544 6.33 9.86 21.89
C ASP A 544 5.83 10.68 20.69
N ILE A 545 5.61 12.00 20.88
CA ILE A 545 5.14 12.89 19.82
C ILE A 545 6.28 13.16 18.86
N LYS A 546 6.06 12.79 17.60
CA LYS A 546 7.00 13.04 16.51
C LYS A 546 6.56 14.25 15.71
N THR A 547 7.52 14.96 15.12
CA THR A 547 7.26 16.05 14.17
C THR A 547 7.79 15.66 12.80
N THR A 548 7.06 15.97 11.73
CA THR A 548 7.54 15.82 10.36
C THR A 548 7.87 17.17 9.74
N GLU A 549 8.98 17.26 9.01
CA GLU A 549 9.29 18.44 8.19
C GLU A 549 8.56 18.43 6.83
N ILE A 550 7.89 17.35 6.47
CA ILE A 550 7.17 17.22 5.19
C ILE A 550 5.89 18.06 5.25
N THR A 551 5.65 18.89 4.24
CA THR A 551 4.41 19.67 4.12
C THR A 551 3.56 19.21 2.93
N SER A 552 2.30 19.64 2.86
CA SER A 552 1.44 19.28 1.72
C SER A 552 1.98 19.81 0.38
N ARG A 553 2.80 20.87 0.40
CA ARG A 553 3.52 21.43 -0.77
C ARG A 553 4.49 20.43 -1.39
N ASP A 554 5.16 19.64 -0.56
CA ASP A 554 6.22 18.71 -0.98
C ASP A 554 5.64 17.50 -1.75
N ILE A 555 4.37 17.18 -1.53
CA ILE A 555 3.66 15.99 -2.05
C ILE A 555 2.51 16.32 -3.00
N ASP A 556 2.31 17.58 -3.34
CA ASP A 556 1.26 18.01 -4.26
C ASP A 556 1.58 17.55 -5.69
N ARG A 557 0.56 17.12 -6.44
CA ARG A 557 0.71 16.70 -7.85
C ARG A 557 0.79 17.90 -8.81
N GLN A 558 0.39 19.09 -8.35
CA GLN A 558 0.24 20.30 -9.16
C GLN A 558 -0.69 20.02 -10.36
N ASP A 559 -0.44 20.66 -11.50
CA ASP A 559 -1.26 20.51 -12.71
C ASP A 559 -0.83 19.30 -13.58
N PHE A 560 0.06 18.44 -13.07
CA PHE A 560 0.51 17.27 -13.82
C PHE A 560 -0.54 16.14 -13.79
N PRO A 561 -0.73 15.40 -14.90
CA PRO A 561 -1.63 14.25 -14.92
C PRO A 561 -1.11 13.11 -14.05
N HIS A 562 0.22 13.00 -13.91
CA HIS A 562 0.89 11.91 -13.20
C HIS A 562 2.06 12.45 -12.36
N TYR A 563 2.27 11.89 -11.17
CA TYR A 563 3.44 12.18 -10.33
C TYR A 563 4.74 11.84 -11.05
N PHE A 564 4.77 10.74 -11.80
CA PHE A 564 5.95 10.34 -12.59
C PHE A 564 6.42 11.44 -13.54
N LEU A 565 5.48 12.10 -14.24
CA LEU A 565 5.81 13.18 -15.17
C LEU A 565 6.24 14.44 -14.43
N LYS A 566 5.56 14.79 -13.33
CA LYS A 566 5.96 15.90 -12.45
C LYS A 566 7.40 15.73 -12.00
N GLU A 567 7.74 14.56 -11.49
CA GLU A 567 9.03 14.29 -10.87
C GLU A 567 10.17 14.27 -11.90
N ILE A 568 9.91 13.80 -13.13
CA ILE A 568 10.83 14.00 -14.27
C ILE A 568 11.11 15.49 -14.51
N HIS A 569 10.08 16.34 -14.50
CA HIS A 569 10.23 17.79 -14.70
C HIS A 569 10.90 18.49 -13.52
N GLU A 570 10.76 17.96 -12.31
CA GLU A 570 11.42 18.46 -11.09
C GLU A 570 12.87 17.98 -10.96
N ALA A 571 13.27 16.92 -11.66
CA ALA A 571 14.61 16.34 -11.56
C ALA A 571 15.78 17.35 -11.72
N PRO A 572 15.76 18.32 -12.67
CA PRO A 572 16.82 19.33 -12.75
C PRO A 572 16.96 20.15 -11.46
N ARG A 573 15.84 20.54 -10.85
CA ARG A 573 15.84 21.28 -9.58
C ARG A 573 16.35 20.40 -8.43
N SER A 574 15.98 19.13 -8.40
CA SER A 574 16.46 18.16 -7.41
C SER A 574 17.99 17.99 -7.47
N VAL A 575 18.55 17.98 -8.70
CA VAL A 575 20.00 17.97 -8.92
C VAL A 575 20.66 19.29 -8.46
N GLU A 576 20.09 20.45 -8.78
CA GLU A 576 20.57 21.76 -8.29
C GLU A 576 20.60 21.83 -6.76
N GLN A 577 19.54 21.32 -6.11
CA GLN A 577 19.44 21.29 -4.65
C GLN A 577 20.46 20.33 -4.04
N THR A 578 20.75 19.20 -4.69
CA THR A 578 21.78 18.25 -4.23
C THR A 578 23.18 18.86 -4.27
N LEU A 579 23.46 19.73 -5.25
CA LEU A 579 24.75 20.44 -5.37
C LEU A 579 24.88 21.61 -4.38
N ARG A 580 23.76 22.14 -3.89
CA ARG A 580 23.74 23.33 -3.05
C ARG A 580 24.43 23.07 -1.72
N ALA A 581 25.27 24.00 -1.29
CA ALA A 581 26.04 23.89 -0.03
C ALA A 581 26.89 22.61 0.05
N ARG A 582 27.40 22.10 -1.08
CA ARG A 582 28.34 20.97 -1.13
C ARG A 582 29.70 21.32 -1.73
N TRP A 583 29.88 22.57 -2.12
CA TRP A 583 31.15 23.10 -2.63
C TRP A 583 31.30 24.57 -2.27
N THR A 584 32.53 25.05 -2.26
CA THR A 584 32.90 26.45 -2.01
C THR A 584 34.08 26.83 -2.89
N THR A 585 34.38 28.12 -3.02
CA THR A 585 35.66 28.59 -3.57
C THR A 585 36.79 28.37 -2.57
N ASP A 586 37.97 28.03 -3.09
CA ASP A 586 39.19 27.86 -2.30
C ASP A 586 39.58 29.22 -1.68
N PRO A 587 39.73 29.32 -0.33
CA PRO A 587 40.13 30.56 0.33
C PRO A 587 41.45 31.13 -0.18
N ASP A 588 42.36 30.26 -0.61
CA ASP A 588 43.71 30.63 -1.05
C ASP A 588 43.78 30.89 -2.58
N ASN A 589 42.73 30.50 -3.33
CA ASN A 589 42.66 30.69 -4.77
C ASN A 589 41.20 30.74 -5.26
N SER A 590 40.69 31.95 -5.52
CA SER A 590 39.30 32.16 -5.95
C SER A 590 38.90 31.46 -7.26
N ASP A 591 39.85 31.04 -8.10
CA ASP A 591 39.58 30.31 -9.34
C ASP A 591 39.43 28.80 -9.13
N ARG A 592 39.69 28.31 -7.91
CA ARG A 592 39.56 26.90 -7.52
C ARG A 592 38.30 26.68 -6.68
N CYS A 593 37.68 25.53 -6.88
CA CYS A 593 36.53 25.07 -6.11
C CYS A 593 36.92 23.84 -5.28
N LEU A 594 36.35 23.76 -4.09
CA LEU A 594 36.56 22.70 -3.11
C LEU A 594 35.21 22.06 -2.76
N ILE A 595 35.17 20.73 -2.63
CA ILE A 595 34.02 20.03 -2.05
C ILE A 595 34.02 20.25 -0.53
N ALA A 596 32.85 20.56 0.03
CA ALA A 596 32.64 20.79 1.46
C ALA A 596 31.56 19.83 1.98
N LEU A 597 31.99 18.82 2.73
CA LEU A 597 31.12 17.89 3.45
C LEU A 597 31.34 18.11 4.96
N ASP A 598 30.26 18.27 5.71
CA ASP A 598 30.31 18.43 7.17
C ASP A 598 30.50 17.07 7.89
N GLU A 599 30.72 17.11 9.20
CA GLU A 599 30.95 15.92 10.04
C GLU A 599 29.74 14.97 10.08
N THR A 600 28.51 15.48 9.88
CA THR A 600 27.30 14.65 9.80
C THR A 600 27.23 13.86 8.49
N THR A 601 27.82 14.42 7.44
CA THR A 601 27.88 13.84 6.10
C THR A 601 29.06 12.88 5.99
N PHE A 602 30.23 13.28 6.48
CA PHE A 602 31.47 12.51 6.43
C PHE A 602 32.23 12.62 7.76
N PRO A 603 32.06 11.65 8.67
CA PRO A 603 32.60 11.73 10.03
C PRO A 603 34.14 11.73 10.10
N ALA A 604 34.70 12.39 11.11
CA ALA A 604 36.14 12.47 11.33
C ALA A 604 36.84 11.10 11.43
N ARG A 605 36.14 10.09 11.99
CA ARG A 605 36.65 8.71 12.04
C ARG A 605 36.87 8.12 10.65
N LEU A 606 35.95 8.36 9.72
CA LEU A 606 36.07 7.88 8.35
C LEU A 606 37.16 8.63 7.59
N GLN A 607 37.27 9.94 7.82
CA GLN A 607 38.37 10.75 7.28
C GLN A 607 39.74 10.22 7.71
N ALA A 608 39.92 9.96 9.01
CA ALA A 608 41.15 9.40 9.54
C ALA A 608 41.48 8.02 8.94
N ALA A 609 40.47 7.20 8.61
CA ALA A 609 40.69 5.90 7.99
C ALA A 609 41.26 6.02 6.56
N PHE A 610 40.81 7.01 5.78
CA PHE A 610 41.38 7.30 4.45
C PHE A 610 42.79 7.90 4.54
N GLU A 611 43.02 8.85 5.45
CA GLU A 611 44.35 9.47 5.65
C GLU A 611 45.40 8.42 6.08
N LYS A 612 44.99 7.45 6.90
CA LYS A 612 45.82 6.31 7.33
C LYS A 612 45.90 5.17 6.32
N LYS A 613 45.25 5.29 5.15
CA LYS A 613 45.19 4.26 4.10
C LYS A 613 44.67 2.90 4.57
N GLN A 614 43.68 2.91 5.46
CA GLN A 614 43.06 1.69 6.00
C GLN A 614 41.92 1.16 5.12
N ILE A 615 41.34 2.01 4.27
CA ILE A 615 40.25 1.63 3.37
C ILE A 615 40.83 1.17 2.02
N HIS A 616 40.60 -0.09 1.69
CA HIS A 616 41.03 -0.70 0.43
C HIS A 616 39.86 -1.10 -0.48
N ARG A 617 38.65 -1.19 0.08
CA ARG A 617 37.46 -1.64 -0.64
C ARG A 617 36.30 -0.68 -0.42
N ILE A 618 35.65 -0.26 -1.50
CA ILE A 618 34.45 0.58 -1.47
C ILE A 618 33.33 -0.13 -2.21
N PHE A 619 32.23 -0.41 -1.49
CA PHE A 619 31.03 -0.98 -2.08
C PHE A 619 29.89 0.03 -2.11
N PHE A 620 29.39 0.34 -3.29
CA PHE A 620 28.10 1.01 -3.44
C PHE A 620 27.00 -0.04 -3.49
N ILE A 621 25.98 0.09 -2.63
CA ILE A 621 24.87 -0.86 -2.58
C ILE A 621 23.51 -0.20 -2.75
N GLY A 622 22.56 -0.94 -3.32
CA GLY A 622 21.18 -0.52 -3.47
C GLY A 622 20.32 -1.62 -4.10
N GLN A 623 19.03 -1.37 -4.22
CA GLN A 623 18.09 -2.29 -4.88
C GLN A 623 17.34 -1.60 -6.01
N GLY A 624 16.95 -2.36 -7.05
CA GLY A 624 16.27 -1.81 -8.23
C GLY A 624 17.04 -0.64 -8.87
N THR A 625 16.34 0.47 -9.15
CA THR A 625 16.89 1.75 -9.64
C THR A 625 18.04 2.28 -8.76
N ALA A 626 17.92 2.21 -7.42
CA ALA A 626 19.00 2.65 -6.52
C ALA A 626 20.26 1.77 -6.65
N GLY A 627 20.10 0.50 -7.02
CA GLY A 627 21.23 -0.37 -7.35
C GLY A 627 21.89 -0.03 -8.70
N ILE A 628 21.17 0.57 -9.64
CA ILE A 628 21.77 1.10 -10.89
C ILE A 628 22.44 2.46 -10.63
N ALA A 629 21.85 3.30 -9.77
CA ALA A 629 22.51 4.50 -9.26
C ALA A 629 23.83 4.12 -8.54
N ALA A 630 23.83 3.08 -7.70
CA ALA A 630 25.03 2.57 -7.03
C ALA A 630 26.13 2.17 -8.02
N ARG A 631 25.77 1.48 -9.12
CA ARG A 631 26.71 1.17 -10.22
C ARG A 631 27.29 2.42 -10.84
N THR A 632 26.44 3.38 -11.17
CA THR A 632 26.87 4.64 -11.79
C THR A 632 27.78 5.44 -10.86
N CYS A 633 27.46 5.50 -9.55
CA CYS A 633 28.30 6.14 -8.54
C CYS A 633 29.66 5.44 -8.41
N ALA A 634 29.69 4.11 -8.40
CA ALA A 634 30.95 3.36 -8.40
C ALA A 634 31.80 3.65 -9.63
N ASP A 635 31.21 3.65 -10.83
CA ASP A 635 31.91 3.94 -12.09
C ASP A 635 32.48 5.38 -12.12
N ILE A 636 31.70 6.36 -11.68
CA ILE A 636 32.15 7.77 -11.54
C ILE A 636 33.29 7.88 -10.51
N THR A 637 33.15 7.22 -9.37
CA THR A 637 34.14 7.28 -8.29
C THR A 637 35.45 6.62 -8.74
N ASN A 638 35.38 5.52 -9.48
CA ASN A 638 36.53 4.86 -10.08
C ASN A 638 37.26 5.77 -11.10
N TYR A 639 36.51 6.52 -11.92
CA TYR A 639 37.09 7.52 -12.82
C TYR A 639 37.75 8.70 -12.08
N TYR A 640 37.14 9.18 -10.99
CA TYR A 640 37.67 10.29 -10.20
C TYR A 640 38.89 9.91 -9.37
N LEU A 641 38.87 8.78 -8.68
CA LEU A 641 40.02 8.31 -7.91
C LEU A 641 41.15 7.83 -8.83
N ASN A 642 40.82 7.02 -9.85
CA ASN A 642 41.80 6.42 -10.77
C ASN A 642 43.00 5.81 -10.03
N ASP A 643 42.69 5.11 -8.94
CA ASP A 643 43.65 4.43 -8.07
C ASP A 643 43.37 2.93 -8.11
N PRO A 644 44.25 2.11 -8.72
CA PRO A 644 44.07 0.66 -8.77
C PRO A 644 44.23 -0.02 -7.40
N SER A 645 44.74 0.67 -6.38
CA SER A 645 44.91 0.12 -5.03
C SER A 645 43.62 0.09 -4.22
N ILE A 646 42.61 0.89 -4.61
CA ILE A 646 41.29 0.92 -3.99
C ILE A 646 40.32 0.20 -4.92
N GLN A 647 39.78 -0.92 -4.45
CA GLN A 647 38.79 -1.69 -5.19
C GLN A 647 37.40 -1.08 -5.01
N ILE A 648 36.86 -0.49 -6.08
CA ILE A 648 35.53 0.13 -6.07
C ILE A 648 34.58 -0.70 -6.91
N ARG A 649 33.47 -1.14 -6.31
CA ARG A 649 32.44 -1.95 -7.00
C ARG A 649 31.05 -1.58 -6.53
N ALA A 650 30.06 -1.92 -7.34
CA ALA A 650 28.66 -1.89 -6.94
C ALA A 650 28.10 -3.30 -6.82
N LEU A 651 27.29 -3.53 -5.80
CA LEU A 651 26.56 -4.78 -5.59
C LEU A 651 25.11 -4.48 -5.27
N LYS A 652 24.21 -5.42 -5.59
CA LYS A 652 22.88 -5.37 -4.97
C LYS A 652 23.05 -5.66 -3.48
N ALA A 653 22.27 -4.99 -2.63
CA ALA A 653 22.41 -5.15 -1.18
C ALA A 653 22.26 -6.62 -0.74
N SER A 654 21.27 -7.32 -1.32
CA SER A 654 21.02 -8.75 -1.11
C SER A 654 22.20 -9.64 -1.50
N GLU A 655 22.93 -9.28 -2.56
CA GLU A 655 24.09 -10.04 -3.02
C GLU A 655 25.28 -9.88 -2.08
N LEU A 656 25.49 -8.66 -1.58
CA LEU A 656 26.51 -8.42 -0.56
C LEU A 656 26.19 -9.23 0.70
N SER A 657 24.98 -9.09 1.24
CA SER A 657 24.59 -9.80 2.47
C SER A 657 24.52 -11.32 2.33
N GLY A 658 24.16 -11.82 1.14
CA GLY A 658 23.86 -13.24 0.93
C GLY A 658 25.04 -14.08 0.46
N PHE A 659 26.03 -13.46 -0.20
CA PHE A 659 27.11 -14.21 -0.86
C PHE A 659 28.52 -13.65 -0.63
N THR A 660 28.66 -12.42 -0.13
CA THR A 660 29.98 -11.84 0.15
C THR A 660 30.34 -11.94 1.63
N ILE A 661 29.34 -11.88 2.50
CA ILE A 661 29.50 -11.96 3.95
C ILE A 661 29.38 -13.42 4.39
N ASP A 662 30.34 -13.92 5.16
CA ASP A 662 30.29 -15.28 5.75
C ASP A 662 29.67 -15.22 7.15
N GLU A 663 28.98 -16.30 7.54
CA GLU A 663 28.47 -16.48 8.90
C GLU A 663 29.61 -16.66 9.93
N HIS A 664 30.80 -17.07 9.47
CA HIS A 664 31.99 -17.31 10.30
C HIS A 664 32.92 -16.09 10.37
N ASP A 665 32.57 -14.98 9.72
CA ASP A 665 33.32 -13.74 9.75
C ASP A 665 33.46 -13.19 11.17
N ASP A 666 34.67 -12.78 11.54
CA ASP A 666 34.90 -12.09 12.80
C ASP A 666 34.35 -10.65 12.78
N ALA A 667 34.33 -10.01 13.95
CA ALA A 667 33.79 -8.67 14.15
C ALA A 667 34.59 -7.53 13.47
N GLN A 668 35.75 -7.80 12.87
CA GLN A 668 36.61 -6.82 12.19
C GLN A 668 36.98 -7.21 10.75
N SER A 669 36.41 -8.30 10.23
CA SER A 669 36.61 -8.84 8.89
C SER A 669 36.36 -7.84 7.75
N MET A 670 35.62 -6.76 8.03
CA MET A 670 35.32 -5.69 7.08
C MET A 670 35.88 -4.32 7.49
N ALA A 671 36.86 -4.25 8.40
CA ALA A 671 37.42 -2.98 8.87
C ALA A 671 38.09 -2.12 7.77
N ASP A 672 38.54 -2.74 6.66
CA ASP A 672 39.11 -2.08 5.48
C ASP A 672 38.06 -1.66 4.44
N VAL A 673 36.77 -1.79 4.77
CA VAL A 673 35.65 -1.60 3.85
C VAL A 673 34.87 -0.33 4.19
N LEU A 674 34.59 0.49 3.16
CA LEU A 674 33.51 1.47 3.17
C LEU A 674 32.33 0.95 2.35
N VAL A 675 31.14 0.97 2.94
CA VAL A 675 29.89 0.72 2.23
C VAL A 675 29.06 2.00 2.14
N VAL A 676 28.67 2.36 0.91
CA VAL A 676 27.78 3.47 0.61
C VAL A 676 26.41 2.92 0.20
N ALA A 677 25.45 2.98 1.11
CA ALA A 677 24.09 2.50 0.89
C ALA A 677 23.21 3.57 0.23
N ILE A 678 22.69 3.28 -0.96
CA ILE A 678 21.81 4.18 -1.71
C ILE A 678 20.36 3.71 -1.58
N SER A 679 19.47 4.61 -1.14
CA SER A 679 18.04 4.32 -1.02
C SER A 679 17.20 5.60 -1.18
N GLN A 680 16.08 5.54 -1.90
CA GLN A 680 15.16 6.67 -1.98
C GLN A 680 14.36 6.84 -0.67
N SER A 681 13.73 5.78 -0.19
CA SER A 681 12.85 5.80 0.99
C SER A 681 13.61 5.73 2.32
N GLY A 682 14.81 5.16 2.30
CA GLY A 682 15.58 4.79 3.50
C GLY A 682 14.96 3.67 4.35
N THR A 683 13.88 3.05 3.90
CA THR A 683 13.17 1.97 4.62
C THR A 683 13.30 0.60 3.94
N THR A 684 13.99 0.51 2.80
CA THR A 684 14.18 -0.75 2.06
C THR A 684 14.81 -1.82 2.96
N THR A 685 14.05 -2.89 3.23
CA THR A 685 14.41 -3.91 4.24
C THR A 685 15.75 -4.57 3.96
N ASP A 686 15.98 -5.04 2.73
CA ASP A 686 17.25 -5.71 2.37
C ASP A 686 18.45 -4.79 2.53
N THR A 687 18.33 -3.51 2.14
CA THR A 687 19.40 -2.52 2.29
C THR A 687 19.69 -2.25 3.76
N ASN A 688 18.65 -2.02 4.57
CA ASN A 688 18.79 -1.77 6.01
C ASN A 688 19.42 -2.97 6.72
N ARG A 689 18.93 -4.19 6.43
CA ARG A 689 19.49 -5.43 6.99
C ARG A 689 20.95 -5.63 6.60
N THR A 690 21.30 -5.36 5.35
CA THR A 690 22.68 -5.45 4.87
C THR A 690 23.59 -4.52 5.65
N VAL A 691 23.15 -3.27 5.88
CA VAL A 691 23.89 -2.28 6.67
C VAL A 691 24.12 -2.75 8.11
N ASP A 692 23.10 -3.31 8.76
CA ASP A 692 23.24 -3.87 10.11
C ASP A 692 24.31 -5.01 10.13
N MET A 693 24.27 -5.89 9.14
CA MET A 693 25.18 -7.04 9.04
C MET A 693 26.65 -6.66 8.82
N ILE A 694 26.93 -5.69 7.95
CA ILE A 694 28.31 -5.23 7.69
C ILE A 694 28.87 -4.39 8.85
N LYS A 695 28.01 -3.61 9.52
CA LYS A 695 28.42 -2.75 10.63
C LYS A 695 28.83 -3.59 11.83
N ALA A 696 28.13 -4.71 12.06
CA ALA A 696 28.52 -5.71 13.05
C ALA A 696 29.90 -6.35 12.78
N ARG A 697 30.45 -6.21 11.57
CA ARG A 697 31.76 -6.72 11.13
C ARG A 697 32.83 -5.63 10.99
N GLY A 698 32.57 -4.44 11.52
CA GLY A 698 33.53 -3.34 11.57
C GLY A 698 33.59 -2.47 10.31
N ALA A 699 32.73 -2.70 9.31
CA ALA A 699 32.68 -1.86 8.11
C ALA A 699 32.29 -0.41 8.44
N HIS A 700 32.89 0.53 7.71
CA HIS A 700 32.45 1.92 7.69
C HIS A 700 31.21 2.08 6.80
N THR A 701 30.27 2.92 7.20
CA THR A 701 28.97 3.04 6.52
C THR A 701 28.58 4.48 6.23
N LEU A 702 28.19 4.75 4.99
CA LEU A 702 27.55 6.00 4.57
C LEU A 702 26.21 5.70 3.90
N ALA A 703 25.24 6.61 4.01
CA ALA A 703 23.99 6.54 3.25
C ALA A 703 23.88 7.69 2.24
N ILE A 704 23.36 7.43 1.05
CA ILE A 704 22.82 8.44 0.13
C ILE A 704 21.31 8.25 0.10
N VAL A 705 20.56 9.20 0.68
CA VAL A 705 19.13 9.04 0.92
C VAL A 705 18.36 10.34 0.72
N ASN A 706 17.11 10.21 0.24
CA ASN A 706 16.27 11.37 -0.03
C ASN A 706 15.38 11.76 1.15
N ARG A 707 14.92 10.77 1.93
CA ARG A 707 14.00 10.99 3.05
C ARG A 707 14.76 11.18 4.36
N ARG A 708 14.57 12.34 5.00
CA ARG A 708 14.98 12.58 6.40
C ARG A 708 14.27 11.64 7.36
N ASP A 709 14.95 11.29 8.46
CA ASP A 709 14.42 10.47 9.56
C ASP A 709 13.90 9.09 9.11
N SER A 710 14.60 8.49 8.13
CA SER A 710 14.32 7.13 7.68
C SER A 710 15.19 6.13 8.45
N ASP A 711 14.79 4.86 8.53
CA ASP A 711 15.52 3.87 9.33
C ASP A 711 17.02 3.80 8.97
N LEU A 712 17.35 3.92 7.68
CA LEU A 712 18.72 3.89 7.20
C LEU A 712 19.58 5.05 7.74
N THR A 713 19.00 6.23 7.94
CA THR A 713 19.75 7.41 8.44
C THR A 713 20.24 7.22 9.87
N PHE A 714 19.57 6.38 10.66
CA PHE A 714 19.96 6.08 12.04
C PHE A 714 20.95 4.90 12.14
N LYS A 715 21.13 4.14 11.05
CA LYS A 715 21.96 2.93 11.01
C LYS A 715 23.37 3.18 10.47
N THR A 716 23.56 4.20 9.63
CA THR A 716 24.86 4.52 9.02
C THR A 716 25.69 5.52 9.82
N ASP A 717 27.01 5.58 9.59
CA ASP A 717 27.92 6.49 10.30
C ASP A 717 27.84 7.93 9.78
N GLY A 718 27.53 8.12 8.49
CA GLY A 718 27.29 9.44 7.90
C GLY A 718 26.24 9.40 6.80
N VAL A 719 25.62 10.55 6.51
CA VAL A 719 24.46 10.63 5.60
C VAL A 719 24.60 11.79 4.61
N ILE A 720 24.53 11.48 3.32
CA ILE A 720 24.39 12.45 2.23
C ILE A 720 22.92 12.51 1.82
N TYR A 721 22.24 13.60 2.19
CA TYR A 721 20.89 13.86 1.71
C TYR A 721 20.90 14.33 0.25
N THR A 722 20.06 13.72 -0.58
CA THR A 722 19.75 14.26 -1.91
C THR A 722 18.74 15.40 -1.81
N SER A 723 18.82 16.36 -2.74
CA SER A 723 17.96 17.53 -2.78
C SER A 723 17.96 18.30 -1.44
N SER A 724 16.80 18.69 -0.91
CA SER A 724 16.64 19.31 0.41
C SER A 724 16.45 18.31 1.56
N GLY A 725 16.32 17.01 1.27
CA GLY A 725 15.85 15.98 2.20
C GLY A 725 14.32 16.00 2.46
N ARG A 726 13.60 16.97 1.87
CA ARG A 726 12.12 17.10 1.90
C ARG A 726 11.46 16.84 0.55
N ASP A 727 12.25 16.64 -0.49
CA ASP A 727 11.80 16.49 -1.88
C ASP A 727 11.23 15.09 -2.14
N ILE A 728 10.06 14.80 -1.56
CA ILE A 728 9.44 13.47 -1.59
C ILE A 728 9.12 13.03 -3.03
N GLU A 729 9.43 11.78 -3.32
CA GLU A 729 9.02 11.12 -4.56
C GLU A 729 7.78 10.28 -4.26
N MET A 730 6.66 10.68 -4.84
CA MET A 730 5.34 10.06 -4.71
C MET A 730 5.10 9.03 -5.81
N SER A 731 5.72 9.19 -6.99
CA SER A 731 5.64 8.16 -8.02
C SER A 731 6.35 6.90 -7.56
N VAL A 732 5.74 5.77 -7.86
CA VAL A 732 6.23 4.46 -7.44
C VAL A 732 7.46 4.04 -8.28
N ALA A 733 7.50 4.44 -9.55
CA ALA A 733 8.70 4.31 -10.37
C ALA A 733 9.60 5.52 -10.12
N SER A 734 10.78 5.28 -9.56
CA SER A 734 11.73 6.37 -9.26
C SER A 734 12.30 7.03 -10.54
N THR A 735 12.49 8.34 -10.45
CA THR A 735 12.90 9.33 -11.46
C THR A 735 13.88 10.34 -10.87
N LYS A 736 13.44 11.42 -10.22
CA LYS A 736 14.28 12.50 -9.69
C LYS A 736 15.33 12.01 -8.69
N ALA A 737 14.98 11.03 -7.87
CA ALA A 737 15.92 10.47 -6.90
C ALA A 737 17.11 9.79 -7.57
N PHE A 738 16.92 9.12 -8.71
CA PHE A 738 18.02 8.47 -9.45
C PHE A 738 19.10 9.48 -9.87
N TYR A 739 18.71 10.59 -10.48
CA TYR A 739 19.65 11.63 -10.93
C TYR A 739 20.35 12.30 -9.75
N ALA A 740 19.59 12.64 -8.70
CA ALA A 740 20.14 13.26 -7.50
C ALA A 740 21.11 12.32 -6.77
N GLN A 741 20.83 11.01 -6.71
CA GLN A 741 21.73 10.01 -6.13
C GLN A 741 23.05 9.91 -6.88
N ILE A 742 23.03 9.96 -8.22
CA ILE A 742 24.25 9.96 -9.05
C ILE A 742 25.09 11.21 -8.75
N VAL A 743 24.46 12.38 -8.68
CA VAL A 743 25.17 13.63 -8.39
C VAL A 743 25.73 13.64 -6.96
N ALA A 744 25.00 13.14 -5.98
CA ALA A 744 25.50 12.96 -4.62
C ALA A 744 26.72 12.00 -4.57
N GLY A 745 26.67 10.90 -5.33
CA GLY A 745 27.81 9.99 -5.48
C GLY A 745 29.02 10.64 -6.16
N ALA A 746 28.80 11.48 -7.17
CA ALA A 746 29.85 12.24 -7.84
C ALA A 746 30.53 13.25 -6.88
N ILE A 747 29.76 13.94 -6.04
CA ILE A 747 30.28 14.84 -4.99
C ILE A 747 31.16 14.04 -4.01
N LEU A 748 30.68 12.88 -3.54
CA LEU A 748 31.46 12.00 -2.66
C LEU A 748 32.75 11.53 -3.35
N GLY A 749 32.70 11.13 -4.62
CA GLY A 749 33.88 10.69 -5.37
C GLY A 749 34.92 11.80 -5.52
N LEU A 750 34.51 13.04 -5.80
CA LEU A 750 35.42 14.19 -5.85
C LEU A 750 36.03 14.51 -4.48
N TYR A 751 35.24 14.40 -3.41
CA TYR A 751 35.73 14.55 -2.04
C TYR A 751 36.83 13.52 -1.72
N LEU A 752 36.59 12.24 -2.04
CA LEU A 752 37.56 11.17 -1.84
C LEU A 752 38.82 11.35 -2.71
N ALA A 753 38.67 11.77 -3.97
CA ALA A 753 39.80 12.03 -4.87
C ALA A 753 40.74 13.13 -4.34
N ARG A 754 40.16 14.18 -3.73
CA ARG A 754 40.93 15.22 -3.04
C ARG A 754 41.56 14.69 -1.75
N LEU A 755 40.78 14.03 -0.90
CA LEU A 755 41.23 13.53 0.41
C LEU A 755 42.42 12.58 0.28
N THR A 756 42.44 11.78 -0.79
CA THR A 756 43.52 10.82 -1.07
C THR A 756 44.66 11.39 -1.92
N GLY A 757 44.53 12.62 -2.45
CA GLY A 757 45.56 13.29 -3.25
C GLY A 757 45.72 12.78 -4.69
N HIS A 758 44.76 12.01 -5.22
CA HIS A 758 44.84 11.43 -6.57
C HIS A 758 44.44 12.39 -7.71
N ARG A 759 43.77 13.50 -7.38
CA ARG A 759 43.39 14.56 -8.31
C ARG A 759 43.77 15.92 -7.76
N ASP A 760 44.17 16.82 -8.65
CA ASP A 760 44.49 18.19 -8.29
C ASP A 760 43.24 19.08 -8.17
N GLY A 761 43.41 20.27 -7.62
CA GLY A 761 42.32 21.23 -7.47
C GLY A 761 41.74 21.71 -8.80
N ALA A 762 42.51 21.68 -9.91
CA ALA A 762 42.05 22.07 -11.23
C ALA A 762 41.02 21.06 -11.77
N PHE A 763 41.35 19.77 -11.73
CA PHE A 763 40.43 18.70 -12.10
C PHE A 763 39.13 18.76 -11.29
N VAL A 764 39.24 18.90 -9.96
CA VAL A 764 38.05 19.01 -9.09
C VAL A 764 37.19 20.22 -9.48
N SER A 765 37.81 21.36 -9.76
CA SER A 765 37.10 22.58 -10.17
C SER A 765 36.37 22.40 -11.50
N ASP A 766 37.00 21.74 -12.47
CA ASP A 766 36.38 21.52 -13.78
C ASP A 766 35.23 20.51 -13.70
N GLN A 767 35.36 19.45 -12.90
CA GLN A 767 34.25 18.53 -12.65
C GLN A 767 33.07 19.18 -11.92
N ILE A 768 33.34 20.09 -10.96
CA ILE A 768 32.27 20.89 -10.33
C ILE A 768 31.56 21.77 -11.36
N LYS A 769 32.28 22.39 -12.30
CA LYS A 769 31.67 23.18 -13.40
C LYS A 769 30.77 22.31 -14.27
N GLU A 770 31.20 21.10 -14.64
CA GLU A 770 30.37 20.15 -15.40
C GLU A 770 29.09 19.78 -14.65
N LEU A 771 29.19 19.42 -13.36
CA LEU A 771 28.03 19.08 -12.53
C LEU A 771 27.03 20.23 -12.43
N ARG A 772 27.51 21.49 -12.36
CA ARG A 772 26.67 22.69 -12.30
C ARG A 772 25.91 22.98 -13.60
N ILE A 773 26.41 22.51 -14.74
CA ILE A 773 25.77 22.71 -16.05
C ILE A 773 24.69 21.65 -16.31
N LEU A 774 24.80 20.46 -15.69
CA LEU A 774 23.85 19.35 -15.88
C LEU A 774 22.37 19.74 -15.76
N PRO A 775 21.91 20.52 -14.76
CA PRO A 775 20.51 20.93 -14.67
C PRO A 775 20.03 21.70 -15.91
N ALA A 776 20.86 22.58 -16.46
CA ALA A 776 20.53 23.31 -17.69
C ALA A 776 20.43 22.36 -18.90
N HIS A 777 21.32 21.37 -18.99
CA HIS A 777 21.24 20.34 -20.03
C HIS A 777 19.98 19.46 -19.87
N MET A 778 19.62 19.08 -18.65
CA MET A 778 18.39 18.33 -18.38
C MET A 778 17.14 19.13 -18.79
N ARG A 779 17.09 20.44 -18.50
CA ARG A 779 15.99 21.32 -18.97
C ARG A 779 15.91 21.38 -20.50
N LYS A 780 17.06 21.37 -21.18
CA LYS A 780 17.10 21.34 -22.65
C LYS A 780 16.55 20.03 -23.23
N VAL A 781 16.78 18.89 -22.56
CA VAL A 781 16.13 17.60 -22.91
C VAL A 781 14.62 17.64 -22.62
N LEU A 782 14.20 18.18 -21.47
CA LEU A 782 12.77 18.32 -21.16
C LEU A 782 12.03 19.20 -22.18
N ALA A 783 12.69 20.24 -22.71
CA ALA A 783 12.14 21.09 -23.77
C ALA A 783 11.89 20.36 -25.10
N THR A 784 12.46 19.16 -25.30
CA THR A 784 12.21 18.31 -26.47
C THR A 784 11.26 17.15 -26.19
N SER A 785 10.57 17.16 -25.04
CA SER A 785 9.65 16.09 -24.60
C SER A 785 8.60 15.73 -25.65
N ASP A 786 8.03 16.71 -26.37
CA ASP A 786 7.03 16.44 -27.42
C ASP A 786 7.59 15.62 -28.58
N LYS A 787 8.83 15.90 -29.00
CA LYS A 787 9.52 15.12 -30.05
C LYS A 787 9.79 13.70 -29.57
N ILE A 788 10.22 13.54 -28.33
CA ILE A 788 10.43 12.22 -27.71
C ILE A 788 9.09 11.46 -27.68
N ALA A 789 7.99 12.14 -27.32
CA ALA A 789 6.65 11.59 -27.27
C ALA A 789 6.15 11.11 -28.65
N ASP A 790 6.43 11.86 -29.72
CA ASP A 790 6.10 11.45 -31.10
C ASP A 790 6.73 10.10 -31.43
N THR A 791 8.05 9.94 -31.18
CA THR A 791 8.75 8.69 -31.48
C THR A 791 8.22 7.50 -30.68
N ALA A 792 7.80 7.73 -29.42
CA ALA A 792 7.20 6.70 -28.59
C ALA A 792 5.81 6.30 -29.09
N ARG A 793 4.98 7.27 -29.50
CA ARG A 793 3.65 7.01 -30.08
C ARG A 793 3.73 6.18 -31.35
N ASP A 794 4.72 6.47 -32.20
CA ASP A 794 4.89 5.79 -33.48
C ASP A 794 5.33 4.33 -33.29
N LEU A 795 6.28 4.07 -32.40
CA LEU A 795 6.94 2.77 -32.34
C LEU A 795 6.46 1.83 -31.20
N ALA A 796 5.86 2.34 -30.13
CA ALA A 796 5.55 1.53 -28.93
C ALA A 796 4.48 0.44 -29.16
N THR A 797 3.69 0.53 -30.23
CA THR A 797 2.71 -0.52 -30.55
C THR A 797 3.15 -1.42 -31.70
N GLU A 798 4.17 -1.01 -32.46
CA GLU A 798 4.63 -1.69 -33.67
C GLU A 798 5.38 -3.00 -33.38
N LYS A 799 6.29 -2.99 -32.38
CA LYS A 799 7.17 -4.13 -32.10
C LYS A 799 6.75 -4.92 -30.87
N THR A 800 6.80 -6.25 -31.01
CA THR A 800 6.55 -7.21 -29.92
C THR A 800 7.66 -7.18 -28.88
N TYR A 801 8.91 -7.41 -29.34
CA TYR A 801 10.10 -7.53 -28.51
C TYR A 801 10.88 -6.23 -28.46
N TRP A 802 11.37 -5.89 -27.27
CA TRP A 802 12.02 -4.63 -26.99
C TRP A 802 13.35 -4.89 -26.29
N ALA A 803 14.33 -4.02 -26.55
CA ALA A 803 15.65 -4.07 -25.94
C ALA A 803 16.16 -2.67 -25.64
N THR A 804 17.04 -2.56 -24.65
CA THR A 804 17.88 -1.39 -24.43
C THR A 804 19.33 -1.81 -24.55
N VAL A 805 20.17 -0.98 -25.16
CA VAL A 805 21.60 -1.27 -25.31
C VAL A 805 22.45 -0.07 -24.95
N GLY A 806 23.59 -0.34 -24.33
CA GLY A 806 24.57 0.67 -23.94
C GLY A 806 25.88 0.02 -23.53
N SER A 807 26.99 0.71 -23.77
CA SER A 807 28.34 0.23 -23.48
C SER A 807 29.09 1.22 -22.59
N GLY A 808 30.10 0.75 -21.84
CA GLY A 808 30.79 1.58 -20.85
C GLY A 808 29.80 2.10 -19.79
N PRO A 809 29.91 3.38 -19.37
CA PRO A 809 28.96 3.99 -18.42
C PRO A 809 27.50 3.93 -18.90
N ASN A 810 27.25 4.01 -20.21
CA ASN A 810 25.90 3.95 -20.79
C ASN A 810 25.22 2.59 -20.62
N LYS A 811 25.93 1.54 -20.19
CA LYS A 811 25.27 0.29 -19.78
C LYS A 811 24.32 0.53 -18.60
N ALA A 812 24.68 1.43 -17.68
CA ALA A 812 23.80 1.81 -16.58
C ALA A 812 22.52 2.49 -17.08
N SER A 813 22.61 3.36 -18.10
CA SER A 813 21.43 3.94 -18.75
C SER A 813 20.53 2.89 -19.36
N ALA A 814 21.10 1.95 -20.12
CA ALA A 814 20.32 0.87 -20.71
C ALA A 814 19.61 0.04 -19.63
N ASP A 815 20.29 -0.31 -18.54
CA ASP A 815 19.71 -1.08 -17.43
C ASP A 815 18.57 -0.34 -16.70
N GLU A 816 18.70 0.97 -16.50
CA GLU A 816 17.70 1.80 -15.84
C GLU A 816 16.49 2.08 -16.76
N ILE A 817 16.72 2.39 -18.04
CA ILE A 817 15.65 2.53 -19.03
C ILE A 817 14.87 1.22 -19.13
N ARG A 818 15.55 0.06 -19.15
CA ARG A 818 14.88 -1.26 -19.12
C ARG A 818 13.97 -1.38 -17.89
N ILE A 819 14.43 -0.98 -16.71
CA ILE A 819 13.61 -1.02 -15.48
C ILE A 819 12.37 -0.15 -15.66
N LYS A 820 12.50 1.12 -16.05
CA LYS A 820 11.33 2.00 -16.22
C LYS A 820 10.36 1.50 -17.28
N LEU A 821 10.85 1.03 -18.42
CA LEU A 821 9.98 0.47 -19.45
C LEU A 821 9.27 -0.79 -18.95
N SER A 822 9.92 -1.63 -18.16
CA SER A 822 9.28 -2.82 -17.57
C SER A 822 8.21 -2.43 -16.56
N GLU A 823 8.49 -1.46 -15.68
CA GLU A 823 7.57 -0.92 -14.68
C GLU A 823 6.36 -0.21 -15.30
N LEU A 824 6.56 0.52 -16.39
CA LEU A 824 5.52 1.35 -17.01
C LEU A 824 4.78 0.64 -18.14
N CYS A 825 5.42 -0.23 -18.91
CA CYS A 825 4.85 -0.85 -20.12
C CYS A 825 4.46 -2.32 -19.93
N TYR A 826 4.83 -2.95 -18.81
CA TYR A 826 4.59 -4.38 -18.51
C TYR A 826 5.09 -5.32 -19.61
N LYS A 827 6.26 -4.99 -20.16
CA LYS A 827 6.97 -5.82 -21.12
C LYS A 827 8.23 -6.38 -20.46
N THR A 828 8.58 -7.61 -20.80
CA THR A 828 9.93 -8.13 -20.57
C THR A 828 10.85 -7.52 -21.62
N ILE A 829 11.91 -6.88 -21.16
CA ILE A 829 12.81 -6.09 -22.01
C ILE A 829 14.23 -6.53 -21.69
N SER A 830 15.03 -6.87 -22.70
CA SER A 830 16.44 -7.19 -22.49
C SER A 830 17.27 -5.91 -22.29
N SER A 831 18.40 -6.02 -21.59
CA SER A 831 19.39 -4.94 -21.56
C SER A 831 20.78 -5.51 -21.77
N ASP A 832 21.35 -5.19 -22.92
CA ASP A 832 22.56 -5.83 -23.43
C ASP A 832 23.67 -4.80 -23.64
N PHE A 833 24.92 -5.25 -23.75
CA PHE A 833 25.95 -4.42 -24.36
C PHE A 833 25.67 -4.28 -25.85
N VAL A 834 26.06 -3.16 -26.47
CA VAL A 834 25.68 -2.86 -27.86
C VAL A 834 26.16 -3.94 -28.82
N GLU A 835 27.45 -4.30 -28.75
CA GLU A 835 28.06 -5.34 -29.57
C GLU A 835 27.41 -6.72 -29.36
N ASP A 836 27.13 -7.08 -28.10
CA ASP A 836 26.57 -8.39 -27.74
C ASP A 836 25.16 -8.61 -28.30
N LYS A 837 24.40 -7.53 -28.57
CA LYS A 837 23.01 -7.65 -29.02
C LYS A 837 22.86 -8.50 -30.28
N LYS A 838 23.83 -8.41 -31.20
CA LYS A 838 23.82 -9.21 -32.44
C LYS A 838 24.10 -10.70 -32.22
N HIS A 839 24.63 -11.07 -31.05
CA HIS A 839 24.96 -12.45 -30.67
C HIS A 839 23.88 -13.15 -29.84
N ILE A 840 22.86 -12.41 -29.36
CA ILE A 840 21.86 -12.94 -28.43
C ILE A 840 20.52 -13.17 -29.13
N ASP A 841 19.80 -12.10 -29.49
CA ASP A 841 18.39 -12.15 -29.88
C ASP A 841 18.00 -11.07 -30.90
N LEU A 842 18.96 -10.54 -31.67
CA LEU A 842 18.66 -9.60 -32.76
C LEU A 842 17.66 -10.17 -33.80
N SER A 843 17.62 -11.50 -33.92
CA SER A 843 16.65 -12.24 -34.76
C SER A 843 15.19 -12.05 -34.34
N ALA A 844 14.91 -11.53 -33.15
CA ALA A 844 13.57 -11.18 -32.70
C ALA A 844 13.01 -9.90 -33.35
N GLU A 845 13.78 -9.24 -34.23
CA GLU A 845 13.46 -7.99 -34.91
C GLU A 845 12.98 -6.87 -33.95
N PRO A 846 13.67 -6.63 -32.81
CA PRO A 846 13.14 -5.84 -31.71
C PRO A 846 13.13 -4.33 -31.98
N LEU A 847 12.35 -3.58 -31.19
CA LEU A 847 12.62 -2.17 -30.94
C LEU A 847 13.83 -2.05 -30.02
N ILE A 848 14.82 -1.22 -30.37
CA ILE A 848 16.07 -1.10 -29.62
C ILE A 848 16.32 0.35 -29.24
N ILE A 849 16.35 0.68 -27.95
CA ILE A 849 16.84 1.99 -27.49
C ILE A 849 18.36 1.92 -27.32
N VAL A 850 19.09 2.68 -28.12
CA VAL A 850 20.56 2.73 -28.13
C VAL A 850 21.04 3.97 -27.37
N CYS A 851 21.74 3.75 -26.25
CA CYS A 851 22.31 4.82 -25.43
C CYS A 851 23.72 5.18 -25.94
N ALA A 852 23.83 6.15 -26.85
CA ALA A 852 25.08 6.51 -27.52
C ALA A 852 25.64 7.90 -27.11
N ALA A 853 24.83 8.78 -26.52
CA ALA A 853 25.28 10.11 -26.11
C ALA A 853 26.42 10.04 -25.08
N GLY A 854 27.38 10.96 -25.19
CA GLY A 854 28.61 11.01 -24.39
C GLY A 854 29.66 9.93 -24.72
N ALA A 855 29.44 9.09 -25.74
CA ALA A 855 30.43 8.11 -26.17
C ALA A 855 31.66 8.79 -26.80
N ARG A 856 32.84 8.24 -26.54
CA ARG A 856 34.10 8.75 -27.11
C ARG A 856 34.10 8.62 -28.65
N PRO A 857 34.76 9.55 -29.39
CA PRO A 857 34.76 9.54 -30.86
C PRO A 857 35.16 8.20 -31.49
N ALA A 858 36.11 7.47 -30.89
CA ALA A 858 36.55 6.16 -31.34
C ALA A 858 35.44 5.10 -31.25
N VAL A 859 34.57 5.18 -30.24
CA VAL A 859 33.49 4.22 -29.98
C VAL A 859 32.25 4.56 -30.82
N VAL A 860 31.99 5.84 -31.11
CA VAL A 860 30.82 6.26 -31.90
C VAL A 860 30.79 5.59 -33.28
N GLY A 861 31.95 5.41 -33.92
CA GLY A 861 32.04 4.71 -35.20
C GLY A 861 31.51 3.27 -35.14
N ASP A 862 31.85 2.54 -34.08
CA ASP A 862 31.37 1.18 -33.85
C ASP A 862 29.87 1.17 -33.55
N LEU A 863 29.37 2.09 -32.72
CA LEU A 863 27.94 2.22 -32.43
C LEU A 863 27.09 2.50 -33.67
N VAL A 864 27.58 3.34 -34.59
CA VAL A 864 26.91 3.61 -35.87
C VAL A 864 26.85 2.35 -36.73
N LYS A 865 27.96 1.59 -36.79
CA LYS A 865 28.03 0.32 -37.50
C LYS A 865 27.07 -0.72 -36.93
N ASP A 866 27.00 -0.87 -35.61
CA ASP A 866 26.08 -1.79 -34.96
C ASP A 866 24.62 -1.37 -35.17
N THR A 867 24.33 -0.06 -35.14
CA THR A 867 22.99 0.46 -35.47
C THR A 867 22.58 0.11 -36.90
N ALA A 868 23.52 0.19 -37.86
CA ALA A 868 23.30 -0.25 -39.23
C ALA A 868 22.99 -1.76 -39.32
N ILE A 869 23.72 -2.59 -38.55
CA ILE A 869 23.45 -4.03 -38.43
C ILE A 869 22.04 -4.27 -37.86
N PHE A 870 21.67 -3.57 -36.79
CA PHE A 870 20.34 -3.71 -36.19
C PHE A 870 19.24 -3.41 -37.21
N ARG A 871 19.37 -2.32 -37.96
CA ARG A 871 18.43 -1.93 -39.02
C ARG A 871 18.37 -2.95 -40.16
N ALA A 872 19.52 -3.48 -40.59
CA ALA A 872 19.59 -4.50 -41.64
C ALA A 872 18.83 -5.79 -41.24
N HIS A 873 18.80 -6.10 -39.94
CA HIS A 873 18.03 -7.22 -39.38
C HIS A 873 16.62 -6.82 -38.93
N LYS A 874 16.04 -5.76 -39.52
CA LYS A 874 14.67 -5.27 -39.31
C LYS A 874 14.33 -4.83 -37.89
N ALA A 875 15.32 -4.62 -37.03
CA ALA A 875 15.10 -3.92 -35.77
C ALA A 875 14.65 -2.47 -36.04
N ALA A 876 14.07 -1.84 -35.02
CA ALA A 876 13.74 -0.42 -35.02
C ALA A 876 14.62 0.31 -33.99
N PRO A 877 15.82 0.81 -34.38
CA PRO A 877 16.70 1.49 -33.45
C PRO A 877 16.22 2.91 -33.17
N VAL A 878 16.02 3.25 -31.90
CA VAL A 878 15.85 4.62 -31.41
C VAL A 878 17.17 5.00 -30.73
N VAL A 879 17.92 5.90 -31.34
CA VAL A 879 19.27 6.24 -30.86
C VAL A 879 19.22 7.54 -30.07
N ILE A 880 19.72 7.53 -28.84
CA ILE A 880 19.98 8.73 -28.06
C ILE A 880 21.43 9.13 -28.31
N ALA A 881 21.66 10.28 -28.94
CA ALA A 881 22.97 10.71 -29.41
C ALA A 881 23.28 12.16 -29.01
N ASP A 882 24.56 12.51 -29.05
CA ASP A 882 24.99 13.90 -28.83
C ASP A 882 24.51 14.82 -29.94
N GLU A 883 24.20 16.07 -29.60
CA GLU A 883 23.90 17.12 -30.58
C GLU A 883 24.98 17.19 -31.68
N GLY A 884 24.51 17.16 -32.93
CA GLY A 884 25.33 17.19 -34.15
C GLY A 884 25.88 15.83 -34.59
N GLU A 885 25.52 14.72 -33.93
CA GLU A 885 25.94 13.38 -34.34
C GLU A 885 24.95 12.73 -35.31
N ASP A 886 24.98 13.17 -36.57
CA ASP A 886 24.01 12.78 -37.61
C ASP A 886 24.35 11.45 -38.31
N ARG A 887 25.46 10.80 -37.95
CA ARG A 887 25.88 9.53 -38.61
C ARG A 887 24.92 8.38 -38.34
N PHE A 888 24.07 8.46 -37.31
CA PHE A 888 23.04 7.46 -37.02
C PHE A 888 21.78 7.60 -37.91
N SER A 889 21.51 8.78 -38.47
CA SER A 889 20.24 9.08 -39.18
C SER A 889 19.89 8.13 -40.33
N PRO A 890 20.84 7.60 -41.14
CA PRO A 890 20.51 6.63 -42.19
C PRO A 890 20.02 5.28 -41.68
N TYR A 891 20.30 4.94 -40.42
CA TYR A 891 20.12 3.61 -39.86
C TYR A 891 19.11 3.56 -38.71
N ALA A 892 18.98 4.65 -37.95
CA ALA A 892 18.03 4.75 -36.86
C ALA A 892 16.60 4.97 -37.41
N ALA A 893 15.61 4.39 -36.74
CA ALA A 893 14.21 4.77 -36.95
C ALA A 893 13.99 6.22 -36.48
N HIS A 894 14.58 6.58 -35.34
CA HIS A 894 14.66 7.96 -34.87
C HIS A 894 15.96 8.22 -34.14
N VAL A 895 16.46 9.45 -34.24
CA VAL A 895 17.59 9.96 -33.45
C VAL A 895 17.07 11.03 -32.49
N LEU A 896 17.36 10.87 -31.20
CA LEU A 896 17.02 11.78 -30.12
C LEU A 896 18.29 12.48 -29.66
N TYR A 897 18.44 13.75 -30.02
CA TYR A 897 19.64 14.52 -29.68
C TYR A 897 19.58 15.08 -28.26
N VAL A 898 20.68 14.95 -27.52
CA VAL A 898 20.87 15.53 -26.19
C VAL A 898 22.16 16.37 -26.12
N PRO A 899 22.25 17.35 -25.20
CA PRO A 899 23.46 18.14 -25.03
C PRO A 899 24.68 17.28 -24.71
N ARG A 900 25.85 17.69 -25.21
CA ARG A 900 27.12 16.98 -24.96
C ARG A 900 27.51 17.08 -23.49
N VAL A 901 27.91 15.94 -22.93
CA VAL A 901 28.45 15.80 -21.57
C VAL A 901 29.59 14.80 -21.57
N SER A 902 30.42 14.81 -20.53
CA SER A 902 31.49 13.84 -20.32
C SER A 902 30.95 12.41 -20.17
N GLU A 903 31.75 11.42 -20.60
CA GLU A 903 31.34 10.00 -20.71
C GLU A 903 30.81 9.43 -19.39
N HIS A 904 31.40 9.79 -18.24
CA HIS A 904 30.98 9.32 -16.92
C HIS A 904 29.70 9.99 -16.39
N LEU A 905 29.30 11.16 -16.94
CA LEU A 905 28.05 11.86 -16.61
C LEU A 905 26.95 11.64 -17.65
N ALA A 906 27.29 11.11 -18.83
CA ALA A 906 26.36 10.74 -19.89
C ALA A 906 25.16 9.90 -19.44
N PRO A 907 25.26 9.03 -18.40
CA PRO A 907 24.11 8.26 -17.98
C PRO A 907 22.90 9.08 -17.52
N ILE A 908 23.11 10.32 -17.06
CA ILE A 908 22.04 11.22 -16.63
C ILE A 908 21.14 11.61 -17.80
N LEU A 909 21.70 12.08 -18.91
CA LEU A 909 20.91 12.58 -20.05
C LEU A 909 20.31 11.46 -20.90
N ASN A 910 21.05 10.35 -21.08
CA ASN A 910 20.53 9.15 -21.74
C ASN A 910 19.29 8.61 -21.00
N THR A 911 19.39 8.48 -19.68
CA THR A 911 18.30 7.95 -18.86
C THR A 911 17.10 8.89 -18.81
N LEU A 912 17.31 10.21 -18.71
CA LEU A 912 16.24 11.21 -18.74
C LEU A 912 15.41 11.11 -20.03
N THR A 913 16.09 11.01 -21.16
CA THR A 913 15.45 10.82 -22.47
C THR A 913 14.65 9.52 -22.51
N GLY A 914 15.23 8.41 -22.03
CA GLY A 914 14.55 7.13 -21.97
C GLY A 914 13.38 7.06 -20.97
N HIS A 915 13.44 7.80 -19.86
CA HIS A 915 12.34 7.95 -18.90
C HIS A 915 11.14 8.67 -19.54
N ILE A 916 11.39 9.78 -20.25
CA ILE A 916 10.36 10.52 -21.01
C ILE A 916 9.76 9.60 -22.10
N TRP A 917 10.61 8.92 -22.87
CA TRP A 917 10.16 7.99 -23.90
C TRP A 917 9.30 6.87 -23.31
N GLY A 918 9.71 6.29 -22.19
CA GLY A 918 8.98 5.22 -21.51
C GLY A 918 7.62 5.63 -20.97
N TYR A 919 7.51 6.86 -20.45
CA TYR A 919 6.22 7.44 -20.06
C TYR A 919 5.26 7.53 -21.25
N HIS A 920 5.71 8.08 -22.38
CA HIS A 920 4.87 8.22 -23.56
C HIS A 920 4.56 6.89 -24.24
N ALA A 921 5.48 5.92 -24.18
CA ALA A 921 5.24 4.57 -24.65
C ALA A 921 4.15 3.85 -23.84
N ALA A 922 4.14 4.04 -22.51
CA ALA A 922 3.09 3.52 -21.64
C ALA A 922 1.73 4.16 -21.95
N LEU A 923 1.69 5.48 -22.21
CA LEU A 923 0.46 6.17 -22.63
C LEU A 923 -0.07 5.65 -23.97
N ALA A 924 0.82 5.46 -24.97
CA ALA A 924 0.44 4.91 -26.27
C ALA A 924 -0.21 3.51 -26.14
N ILE A 925 0.32 2.67 -25.25
CA ILE A 925 -0.30 1.36 -24.94
C ILE A 925 -1.64 1.53 -24.20
N HIS A 926 -1.70 2.44 -23.22
CA HIS A 926 -2.90 2.71 -22.43
C HIS A 926 -4.08 3.18 -23.28
N GLU A 927 -3.85 3.95 -24.35
CA GLU A 927 -4.90 4.41 -25.26
C GLU A 927 -5.71 3.25 -25.87
N GLY A 928 -5.05 2.11 -26.13
CA GLY A 928 -5.74 0.89 -26.56
C GLY A 928 -6.78 0.40 -25.55
N SER A 929 -6.49 0.50 -24.25
CA SER A 929 -7.44 0.12 -23.19
C SER A 929 -8.64 1.06 -23.13
N ARG A 930 -8.44 2.38 -23.29
CA ARG A 930 -9.50 3.39 -23.28
C ARG A 930 -10.50 3.18 -24.41
N PHE A 931 -10.01 2.82 -25.60
CA PHE A 931 -10.85 2.49 -26.75
C PHE A 931 -11.82 1.33 -26.43
N ILE A 932 -11.31 0.24 -25.85
CA ILE A 932 -12.10 -0.94 -25.50
C ILE A 932 -13.04 -0.65 -24.31
N TYR A 933 -12.56 0.09 -23.30
CA TYR A 933 -13.33 0.47 -22.12
C TYR A 933 -14.56 1.33 -22.47
N ARG A 934 -14.39 2.36 -23.32
CA ARG A 934 -15.52 3.21 -23.75
C ARG A 934 -16.62 2.38 -24.41
N PHE A 935 -16.25 1.37 -25.19
CA PHE A 935 -17.22 0.45 -25.79
C PHE A 935 -17.91 -0.43 -24.72
N ARG A 936 -17.15 -1.01 -23.79
CA ARG A 936 -17.70 -1.80 -22.66
C ARG A 936 -18.72 -1.00 -21.84
N GLU A 937 -18.42 0.25 -21.51
CA GLU A 937 -19.32 1.13 -20.75
C GLU A 937 -20.54 1.55 -21.56
N ALA A 938 -20.39 1.87 -22.84
CA ALA A 938 -21.53 2.14 -23.71
C ALA A 938 -22.51 0.95 -23.76
N LEU A 939 -22.00 -0.30 -23.83
CA LEU A 939 -22.83 -1.49 -23.76
C LEU A 939 -23.53 -1.62 -22.39
N ARG A 940 -22.81 -1.42 -21.28
CA ARG A 940 -23.40 -1.47 -19.92
C ARG A 940 -24.52 -0.46 -19.73
N GLN A 941 -24.35 0.75 -20.26
CA GLN A 941 -25.38 1.79 -20.22
C GLN A 941 -26.62 1.39 -21.02
N ASP A 942 -26.44 0.83 -22.21
CA ASP A 942 -27.54 0.28 -23.00
C ASP A 942 -28.29 -0.81 -22.24
N PHE A 943 -27.58 -1.81 -21.68
CA PHE A 943 -28.21 -2.88 -20.88
C PHE A 943 -29.02 -2.33 -19.71
N ARG A 944 -28.49 -1.35 -18.97
CA ARG A 944 -29.22 -0.68 -17.88
C ARG A 944 -30.46 0.05 -18.40
N ALA A 945 -30.36 0.74 -19.53
CA ALA A 945 -31.47 1.48 -20.13
C ALA A 945 -32.58 0.55 -20.64
N TYR A 946 -32.23 -0.56 -21.30
CA TYR A 946 -33.18 -1.54 -21.81
C TYR A 946 -33.82 -2.38 -20.69
N SER A 947 -33.05 -2.74 -19.67
CA SER A 947 -33.59 -3.46 -18.50
C SER A 947 -34.61 -2.60 -17.72
N ARG A 948 -34.42 -1.26 -17.65
CA ARG A 948 -35.43 -0.31 -17.15
C ARG A 948 -36.70 -0.26 -18.00
N LYS A 949 -36.63 -0.63 -19.28
CA LYS A 949 -37.77 -0.72 -20.20
C LYS A 949 -38.43 -2.11 -20.20
N GLY A 950 -37.96 -3.04 -19.35
CA GLY A 950 -38.52 -4.39 -19.22
C GLY A 950 -38.11 -5.38 -20.31
N LEU A 951 -37.10 -5.06 -21.12
CA LEU A 951 -36.59 -5.95 -22.17
C LEU A 951 -35.59 -6.97 -21.59
N ASP A 952 -35.68 -8.22 -22.04
CA ASP A 952 -34.70 -9.26 -21.68
C ASP A 952 -33.48 -9.19 -22.60
N ILE A 953 -32.38 -9.82 -22.18
CA ILE A 953 -31.10 -9.94 -22.87
C ILE A 953 -31.27 -10.39 -24.32
N TYR A 954 -32.23 -11.28 -24.59
CA TYR A 954 -32.52 -11.75 -25.95
C TYR A 954 -33.04 -10.63 -26.85
N ASP A 955 -33.98 -9.82 -26.36
CA ASP A 955 -34.55 -8.71 -27.12
C ASP A 955 -33.47 -7.66 -27.45
N ILE A 956 -32.60 -7.37 -26.48
CA ILE A 956 -31.51 -6.40 -26.63
C ILE A 956 -30.55 -6.76 -27.76
N ILE A 957 -30.20 -8.05 -27.94
CA ILE A 957 -29.32 -8.47 -29.04
C ILE A 957 -30.02 -8.37 -30.40
N LEU A 958 -31.35 -8.42 -30.44
CA LEU A 958 -32.13 -8.27 -31.67
C LEU A 958 -32.29 -6.81 -32.09
N GLU A 959 -32.15 -5.85 -31.15
CA GLU A 959 -32.28 -4.43 -31.41
C GLU A 959 -31.29 -3.92 -32.49
N PRO A 960 -31.78 -3.28 -33.56
CA PRO A 960 -30.93 -2.74 -34.63
C PRO A 960 -29.84 -1.79 -34.13
N ALA A 961 -30.18 -0.92 -33.17
CA ALA A 961 -29.25 0.04 -32.60
C ALA A 961 -28.07 -0.63 -31.86
N PHE A 962 -28.32 -1.74 -31.16
CA PHE A 962 -27.28 -2.52 -30.49
C PHE A 962 -26.34 -3.17 -31.52
N ARG A 963 -26.90 -3.85 -32.53
CA ARG A 963 -26.13 -4.52 -33.59
C ARG A 963 -25.28 -3.56 -34.40
N GLU A 964 -25.82 -2.38 -34.72
CA GLU A 964 -25.09 -1.33 -35.44
C GLU A 964 -23.89 -0.83 -34.61
N LYS A 965 -24.09 -0.59 -33.32
CA LYS A 965 -23.02 -0.18 -32.40
C LYS A 965 -21.90 -1.22 -32.33
N VAL A 966 -22.24 -2.51 -32.20
CA VAL A 966 -21.29 -3.63 -32.22
C VAL A 966 -20.54 -3.70 -33.56
N ALA A 967 -21.25 -3.58 -34.68
CA ALA A 967 -20.65 -3.62 -36.02
C ALA A 967 -19.72 -2.44 -36.29
N CYS A 968 -20.07 -1.24 -35.81
CA CYS A 968 -19.23 -0.05 -35.90
C CYS A 968 -17.92 -0.23 -35.13
N PHE A 969 -18.02 -0.69 -33.88
CA PHE A 969 -16.84 -1.02 -33.07
C PHE A 969 -15.98 -2.10 -33.72
N TYR A 970 -16.59 -3.15 -34.28
CA TYR A 970 -15.87 -4.19 -35.01
C TYR A 970 -15.05 -3.66 -36.19
N ARG A 971 -15.61 -2.75 -37.00
CA ARG A 971 -14.88 -2.14 -38.13
C ARG A 971 -13.66 -1.36 -37.64
N GLU A 972 -13.83 -0.55 -36.61
CA GLU A 972 -12.76 0.25 -36.04
C GLU A 972 -11.68 -0.62 -35.37
N PHE A 973 -12.10 -1.61 -34.56
CA PHE A 973 -11.20 -2.57 -33.93
C PHE A 973 -10.37 -3.34 -34.97
N ARG A 974 -11.00 -3.80 -36.06
CA ARG A 974 -10.31 -4.49 -37.16
C ARG A 974 -9.33 -3.58 -37.88
N SER A 975 -9.71 -2.34 -38.18
CA SER A 975 -8.85 -1.35 -38.83
C SER A 975 -7.59 -1.09 -37.99
N ARG A 976 -7.75 -0.84 -36.68
CA ARG A 976 -6.64 -0.66 -35.75
C ARG A 976 -5.73 -1.88 -35.67
N LYS A 977 -6.28 -3.08 -35.65
CA LYS A 977 -5.51 -4.33 -35.65
C LYS A 977 -4.66 -4.50 -36.91
N ILE A 978 -5.22 -4.24 -38.10
CA ILE A 978 -4.50 -4.34 -39.38
C ILE A 978 -3.36 -3.33 -39.45
N ASN A 979 -3.57 -2.13 -38.92
CA ASN A 979 -2.58 -1.05 -38.91
C ASN A 979 -1.58 -1.15 -37.73
N GLY A 980 -1.48 -2.29 -37.03
CA GLY A 980 -0.53 -2.48 -35.93
C GLY A 980 -0.77 -1.60 -34.69
N LYS A 981 -1.93 -0.96 -34.56
CA LYS A 981 -2.25 -0.03 -33.44
C LYS A 981 -2.64 -0.73 -32.14
N PHE A 982 -2.55 -2.05 -32.09
CA PHE A 982 -2.68 -2.81 -30.85
C PHE A 982 -1.36 -3.51 -30.56
N PRO A 983 -0.78 -3.32 -29.36
CA PRO A 983 0.45 -3.99 -29.01
C PRO A 983 0.22 -5.50 -28.90
N ALA A 984 1.27 -6.28 -29.18
CA ALA A 984 1.24 -7.74 -29.09
C ALA A 984 0.75 -8.29 -27.73
N ILE A 985 0.86 -7.49 -26.66
CA ILE A 985 0.38 -7.83 -25.31
C ILE A 985 -1.14 -8.02 -25.22
N LEU A 986 -1.94 -7.51 -26.18
CA LEU A 986 -3.35 -7.86 -26.25
C LEU A 986 -3.53 -9.38 -26.40
N GLY A 987 -2.57 -10.08 -26.99
CA GLY A 987 -2.55 -11.52 -27.17
C GLY A 987 -3.39 -11.98 -28.37
N LEU A 988 -2.92 -13.04 -29.02
CA LEU A 988 -3.59 -13.64 -30.18
C LEU A 988 -5.00 -14.11 -29.85
N THR A 989 -5.16 -14.78 -28.70
CA THR A 989 -6.46 -15.32 -28.25
C THR A 989 -7.48 -14.22 -28.04
N VAL A 990 -7.20 -13.21 -27.20
CA VAL A 990 -8.17 -12.14 -26.92
C VAL A 990 -8.52 -11.35 -28.18
N ALA A 991 -7.54 -11.05 -29.04
CA ALA A 991 -7.80 -10.36 -30.30
C ALA A 991 -8.68 -11.19 -31.26
N THR A 992 -8.50 -12.52 -31.28
CA THR A 992 -9.29 -13.44 -32.11
C THR A 992 -10.69 -13.62 -31.54
N ASP A 993 -10.79 -13.91 -30.24
CA ASP A 993 -12.04 -14.07 -29.50
C ASP A 993 -12.93 -12.83 -29.63
N LEU A 994 -12.37 -11.63 -29.40
CA LEU A 994 -13.12 -10.38 -29.61
C LEU A 994 -13.57 -10.23 -31.07
N SER A 995 -12.71 -10.56 -32.04
CA SER A 995 -13.09 -10.50 -33.45
C SER A 995 -14.27 -11.43 -33.79
N LEU A 996 -14.31 -12.63 -33.19
CA LEU A 996 -15.39 -13.61 -33.37
C LEU A 996 -16.64 -13.18 -32.61
N LEU A 997 -16.54 -12.82 -31.33
CA LEU A 997 -17.65 -12.38 -30.48
C LEU A 997 -18.41 -11.20 -31.10
N LEU A 998 -17.68 -10.21 -31.63
CA LEU A 998 -18.29 -9.06 -32.30
C LEU A 998 -19.01 -9.46 -33.61
N LYS A 999 -18.54 -10.50 -34.31
CA LYS A 999 -19.24 -11.05 -35.48
C LYS A 999 -20.50 -11.83 -35.08
N TYR A 1000 -20.45 -12.64 -34.03
CA TYR A 1000 -21.63 -13.32 -33.48
C TYR A 1000 -22.71 -12.30 -33.06
N LEU A 1001 -22.33 -11.30 -32.26
CA LEU A 1001 -23.26 -10.28 -31.75
C LEU A 1001 -23.76 -9.29 -32.81
N SER A 1002 -23.08 -9.19 -33.96
CA SER A 1002 -23.60 -8.46 -35.13
C SER A 1002 -24.43 -9.33 -36.10
N GLY A 1003 -24.67 -10.60 -35.75
CA GLY A 1003 -25.48 -11.53 -36.54
C GLY A 1003 -24.82 -12.06 -37.80
N ARG A 1004 -23.47 -12.01 -37.90
CA ARG A 1004 -22.72 -12.42 -39.10
C ARG A 1004 -22.27 -13.89 -39.10
N LEU A 1005 -22.40 -14.58 -37.97
CA LEU A 1005 -21.98 -15.97 -37.81
C LEU A 1005 -23.15 -16.83 -37.28
N PRO A 1006 -23.22 -18.12 -37.65
CA PRO A 1006 -24.26 -19.04 -37.15
C PRO A 1006 -24.09 -19.31 -35.66
N VAL A 1007 -25.15 -19.15 -34.87
CA VAL A 1007 -25.12 -19.35 -33.41
C VAL A 1007 -24.66 -20.76 -32.99
N SER A 1008 -24.89 -21.78 -33.84
CA SER A 1008 -24.45 -23.17 -33.63
C SER A 1008 -22.94 -23.30 -33.43
N ASP A 1009 -22.17 -22.42 -34.08
CA ASP A 1009 -20.71 -22.53 -34.13
C ASP A 1009 -20.06 -21.95 -32.87
N PHE A 1010 -20.83 -21.18 -32.07
CA PHE A 1010 -20.36 -20.57 -30.83
C PHE A 1010 -19.86 -21.62 -29.81
N LYS A 1011 -20.47 -22.81 -29.80
CA LYS A 1011 -20.04 -23.92 -28.93
C LYS A 1011 -18.69 -24.49 -29.34
N ILE A 1012 -18.40 -24.50 -30.64
CA ILE A 1012 -17.12 -24.95 -31.16
C ILE A 1012 -16.03 -23.94 -30.80
N ASP A 1013 -16.31 -22.64 -30.99
CA ASP A 1013 -15.34 -21.58 -30.77
C ASP A 1013 -15.04 -21.32 -29.27
N PHE A 1014 -16.05 -21.40 -28.40
CA PHE A 1014 -15.94 -20.97 -26.99
C PHE A 1014 -16.26 -22.06 -25.95
N GLY A 1015 -16.62 -23.28 -26.36
CA GLY A 1015 -16.95 -24.38 -25.45
C GLY A 1015 -18.22 -24.15 -24.62
N LYS A 1016 -19.07 -23.19 -25.00
CA LYS A 1016 -20.31 -22.81 -24.32
C LYS A 1016 -21.47 -22.84 -25.29
N GLU A 1017 -22.67 -23.18 -24.82
CA GLU A 1017 -23.88 -23.07 -25.65
C GLU A 1017 -24.07 -21.65 -26.17
N GLY A 1018 -24.51 -21.51 -27.43
CA GLY A 1018 -24.73 -20.25 -28.13
C GLY A 1018 -25.95 -19.44 -27.65
N SER A 1019 -26.13 -19.27 -26.34
CA SER A 1019 -27.20 -18.42 -25.81
C SER A 1019 -26.79 -16.94 -25.81
N ALA A 1020 -27.78 -16.03 -25.89
CA ALA A 1020 -27.58 -14.58 -25.82
C ALA A 1020 -26.76 -14.17 -24.58
N ARG A 1021 -27.13 -14.74 -23.43
CA ARG A 1021 -26.44 -14.52 -22.15
C ARG A 1021 -24.98 -14.99 -22.19
N ASN A 1022 -24.73 -16.21 -22.67
CA ASN A 1022 -23.36 -16.75 -22.76
C ASN A 1022 -22.47 -15.90 -23.68
N MET A 1023 -23.01 -15.41 -24.79
CA MET A 1023 -22.28 -14.53 -25.72
C MET A 1023 -21.91 -13.20 -25.06
N ILE A 1024 -22.85 -12.57 -24.36
CA ILE A 1024 -22.63 -11.30 -23.65
C ILE A 1024 -21.65 -11.47 -22.49
N ASP A 1025 -21.83 -12.49 -21.66
CA ASP A 1025 -20.93 -12.76 -20.53
C ASP A 1025 -19.51 -13.03 -21.03
N THR A 1026 -19.37 -13.76 -22.13
CA THR A 1026 -18.07 -14.06 -22.75
C THR A 1026 -17.47 -12.82 -23.42
N LEU A 1027 -18.29 -11.94 -24.02
CA LEU A 1027 -17.85 -10.63 -24.50
C LEU A 1027 -17.33 -9.77 -23.35
N PHE A 1028 -18.11 -9.57 -22.29
CA PHE A 1028 -17.69 -8.75 -21.16
C PHE A 1028 -16.43 -9.27 -20.47
N ALA A 1029 -16.31 -10.60 -20.34
CA ALA A 1029 -15.09 -11.22 -19.83
C ALA A 1029 -13.89 -10.92 -20.74
N ASN A 1030 -14.03 -11.02 -22.06
CA ASN A 1030 -12.93 -10.75 -23.00
C ASN A 1030 -12.60 -9.26 -23.11
N LEU A 1031 -13.60 -8.36 -23.08
CA LEU A 1031 -13.37 -6.91 -23.01
C LEU A 1031 -12.62 -6.56 -21.72
N GLY A 1032 -13.01 -7.15 -20.59
CA GLY A 1032 -12.32 -7.00 -19.30
C GLY A 1032 -10.86 -7.47 -19.37
N LYS A 1033 -10.61 -8.66 -19.93
CA LYS A 1033 -9.23 -9.17 -20.16
C LYS A 1033 -8.41 -8.22 -21.03
N ALA A 1034 -8.96 -7.76 -22.15
CA ALA A 1034 -8.28 -6.87 -23.08
C ALA A 1034 -7.91 -5.53 -22.43
N ILE A 1035 -8.86 -4.93 -21.71
CA ILE A 1035 -8.67 -3.72 -20.90
C ILE A 1035 -7.52 -3.92 -19.92
N ASN A 1036 -7.55 -5.01 -19.16
CA ASN A 1036 -6.60 -5.30 -18.11
C ASN A 1036 -5.17 -5.52 -18.68
N LEU A 1037 -5.06 -6.14 -19.86
CA LEU A 1037 -3.78 -6.32 -20.57
C LEU A 1037 -3.19 -5.02 -21.11
N LEU A 1038 -4.03 -4.05 -21.49
CA LEU A 1038 -3.62 -2.80 -22.13
C LEU A 1038 -3.51 -1.61 -21.16
N SER A 1039 -4.17 -1.63 -20.02
CA SER A 1039 -4.14 -0.51 -19.08
C SER A 1039 -2.73 -0.30 -18.53
N ARG A 1040 -2.26 0.94 -18.57
CA ARG A 1040 -1.02 1.39 -17.89
C ARG A 1040 -1.34 2.45 -16.85
N PRO A 1041 -1.49 2.07 -15.58
CA PRO A 1041 -1.53 3.02 -14.48
C PRO A 1041 -0.10 3.50 -14.19
N VAL A 1042 0.28 4.65 -14.78
CA VAL A 1042 1.66 5.19 -14.70
C VAL A 1042 2.13 5.34 -13.24
N ASP A 1043 1.31 5.93 -12.38
CA ASP A 1043 1.67 6.16 -10.97
C ASP A 1043 1.31 4.98 -10.06
N ALA A 1044 0.27 4.23 -10.41
CA ALA A 1044 -0.24 3.10 -9.62
C ALA A 1044 0.21 1.78 -10.28
N ILE A 1045 1.50 1.42 -10.18
CA ILE A 1045 2.06 0.27 -10.92
C ILE A 1045 1.31 -1.02 -10.60
N LYS A 1046 0.65 -1.58 -11.61
CA LYS A 1046 -0.13 -2.82 -11.54
C LYS A 1046 0.68 -3.97 -10.94
N HIS A 1047 0.07 -4.69 -9.98
CA HIS A 1047 0.67 -5.81 -9.26
C HIS A 1047 2.03 -5.51 -8.61
N GLN A 1048 2.19 -4.33 -7.99
CA GLN A 1048 3.41 -4.08 -7.22
C GLN A 1048 3.40 -4.70 -5.83
N ALA A 1049 4.54 -5.32 -5.50
CA ALA A 1049 4.90 -5.79 -4.18
C ALA A 1049 5.83 -4.81 -3.43
N LYS A 1050 6.11 -3.59 -3.94
CA LYS A 1050 7.10 -2.69 -3.30
C LYS A 1050 6.61 -2.04 -2.00
N THR A 1051 5.30 -1.78 -1.87
CA THR A 1051 4.68 -1.31 -0.62
C THR A 1051 4.11 -2.44 0.20
N VAL A 1052 3.93 -3.61 -0.40
CA VAL A 1052 3.64 -4.83 0.31
C VAL A 1052 4.96 -5.48 0.71
N THR A 1053 5.66 -4.87 1.67
CA THR A 1053 6.41 -5.67 2.62
C THR A 1053 5.39 -6.46 3.45
N VAL A 1054 4.66 -7.39 2.83
CA VAL A 1054 4.46 -8.66 3.52
C VAL A 1054 5.90 -9.10 3.69
N GLY A 1055 6.42 -9.01 4.92
CA GLY A 1055 7.50 -9.90 5.26
C GLY A 1055 7.03 -11.24 4.74
N THR A 1056 7.73 -11.82 3.77
CA THR A 1056 7.57 -13.23 3.51
C THR A 1056 8.09 -13.88 4.78
N SER A 1057 7.24 -13.94 5.82
CA SER A 1057 7.24 -15.06 6.72
C SER A 1057 7.16 -16.24 5.77
N ARG A 1058 8.32 -16.84 5.52
CA ARG A 1058 8.38 -18.17 4.94
C ARG A 1058 7.70 -19.07 5.96
N ILE A 1059 6.38 -19.06 5.97
CA ILE A 1059 5.61 -20.20 6.43
C ILE A 1059 5.74 -21.19 5.28
N SER A 1060 6.92 -21.80 5.20
CA SER A 1060 6.96 -23.14 4.66
C SER A 1060 6.12 -23.95 5.64
N ASP A 1061 4.87 -24.24 5.30
CA ASP A 1061 4.15 -25.35 5.90
C ASP A 1061 4.99 -26.59 5.57
N ARG A 1062 5.92 -26.92 6.47
CA ARG A 1062 6.66 -28.15 6.39
C ARG A 1062 5.63 -29.25 6.63
N THR A 1063 5.40 -30.07 5.63
CA THR A 1063 4.67 -31.33 5.77
C THR A 1063 5.45 -32.23 6.73
N GLU A 1064 5.14 -32.13 8.02
CA GLU A 1064 5.75 -32.86 9.13
C GLU A 1064 4.81 -33.96 9.65
N GLY A 1065 5.39 -35.03 10.21
CA GLY A 1065 4.65 -36.18 10.74
C GLY A 1065 5.25 -37.53 10.35
N ILE A 1066 4.92 -38.56 11.14
CA ILE A 1066 5.55 -39.90 11.09
C ILE A 1066 5.52 -40.56 9.70
N LEU A 1067 4.46 -40.33 8.91
CA LEU A 1067 4.33 -40.89 7.56
C LEU A 1067 5.18 -40.13 6.52
N PHE A 1068 5.32 -38.80 6.65
CA PHE A 1068 6.18 -38.00 5.77
C PHE A 1068 7.66 -38.18 6.11
N GLU A 1069 7.99 -38.38 7.39
CA GLU A 1069 9.33 -38.78 7.82
C GLU A 1069 9.70 -40.16 7.28
N ALA A 1070 8.76 -41.12 7.26
CA ALA A 1070 9.00 -42.43 6.65
C ALA A 1070 9.30 -42.36 5.14
N LEU A 1071 8.61 -41.47 4.40
CA LEU A 1071 8.91 -41.21 2.99
C LEU A 1071 10.33 -40.64 2.82
N ARG A 1072 10.71 -39.64 3.63
CA ARG A 1072 12.07 -39.05 3.59
C ARG A 1072 13.15 -40.07 3.95
N HIS A 1073 12.90 -40.92 4.95
CA HIS A 1073 13.82 -41.99 5.34
C HIS A 1073 14.12 -42.95 4.17
N HIS A 1074 13.16 -43.12 3.26
CA HIS A 1074 13.29 -43.96 2.07
C HIS A 1074 13.77 -43.19 0.82
N GLY A 1075 14.20 -41.92 0.97
CA GLY A 1075 14.66 -41.08 -0.13
C GLY A 1075 13.55 -40.65 -1.10
N ILE A 1076 12.29 -40.63 -0.63
CA ILE A 1076 11.13 -40.34 -1.46
C ILE A 1076 10.68 -38.89 -1.23
N GLU A 1077 10.74 -38.07 -2.28
CA GLU A 1077 10.21 -36.71 -2.26
C GLU A 1077 8.67 -36.68 -2.38
N ILE A 1078 8.05 -35.64 -1.83
CA ILE A 1078 6.59 -35.45 -1.86
C ILE A 1078 6.05 -35.22 -3.28
N SER A 1079 6.89 -34.67 -4.16
CA SER A 1079 6.62 -34.52 -5.60
C SER A 1079 6.27 -35.86 -6.28
N ARG A 1080 6.66 -37.00 -5.68
CA ARG A 1080 6.33 -38.35 -6.15
C ARG A 1080 4.94 -38.82 -5.73
N LEU A 1081 4.13 -37.98 -5.10
CA LEU A 1081 2.75 -38.27 -4.72
C LEU A 1081 1.77 -37.38 -5.49
N ILE A 1082 0.60 -37.91 -5.81
CA ILE A 1082 -0.52 -37.07 -6.25
C ILE A 1082 -1.08 -36.29 -5.05
N ASN A 1083 -1.56 -35.05 -5.27
CA ASN A 1083 -2.06 -34.15 -4.21
C ASN A 1083 -3.12 -34.81 -3.32
N ARG A 1084 -3.99 -35.65 -3.89
CA ARG A 1084 -4.99 -36.40 -3.14
C ARG A 1084 -4.35 -37.32 -2.08
N ASN A 1085 -3.25 -37.98 -2.41
CA ASN A 1085 -2.55 -38.88 -1.50
C ASN A 1085 -1.80 -38.12 -0.41
N VAL A 1086 -1.29 -36.92 -0.70
CA VAL A 1086 -0.67 -36.04 0.32
C VAL A 1086 -1.67 -35.69 1.41
N ILE A 1087 -2.90 -35.33 1.02
CA ILE A 1087 -3.99 -35.03 1.97
C ILE A 1087 -4.38 -36.27 2.77
N VAL A 1088 -4.47 -37.44 2.12
CA VAL A 1088 -4.79 -38.70 2.81
C VAL A 1088 -3.70 -39.05 3.84
N LEU A 1089 -2.41 -38.94 3.51
CA LEU A 1089 -1.32 -39.21 4.44
C LEU A 1089 -1.32 -38.25 5.63
N ARG A 1090 -1.59 -36.96 5.38
CA ARG A 1090 -1.74 -35.96 6.46
C ARG A 1090 -2.88 -36.31 7.42
N ASN A 1091 -3.99 -36.84 6.92
CA ASN A 1091 -5.10 -37.25 7.79
C ASN A 1091 -4.79 -38.56 8.52
N LEU A 1092 -4.15 -39.53 7.85
CA LEU A 1092 -3.81 -40.82 8.45
C LEU A 1092 -2.75 -40.72 9.55
N GLN A 1093 -1.85 -39.73 9.51
CA GLN A 1093 -0.82 -39.60 10.55
C GLN A 1093 -1.41 -39.31 11.95
N ALA A 1094 -2.64 -38.77 12.03
CA ALA A 1094 -3.35 -38.52 13.28
C ALA A 1094 -3.76 -39.82 14.00
N ILE A 1095 -3.89 -40.93 13.27
CA ILE A 1095 -4.30 -42.24 13.82
C ILE A 1095 -3.14 -43.22 13.97
N VAL A 1096 -2.00 -42.96 13.34
CA VAL A 1096 -0.81 -43.83 13.41
C VAL A 1096 -0.01 -43.50 14.67
N GLN A 1097 0.37 -44.53 15.43
CA GLN A 1097 1.21 -44.42 16.63
C GLN A 1097 2.68 -44.67 16.29
N THR A 1098 3.01 -45.82 15.71
CA THR A 1098 4.37 -46.17 15.27
C THR A 1098 4.37 -46.87 13.91
N ILE A 1099 5.52 -46.82 13.22
CA ILE A 1099 5.81 -47.60 12.02
C ILE A 1099 6.87 -48.65 12.41
N GLU A 1100 6.52 -49.92 12.33
CA GLU A 1100 7.35 -51.02 12.86
C GLU A 1100 8.20 -51.70 11.78
N GLY A 1101 7.93 -51.43 10.50
CA GLY A 1101 8.67 -52.00 9.38
C GLY A 1101 8.13 -51.50 8.04
N ALA A 1102 8.93 -51.66 6.98
CA ALA A 1102 8.59 -51.18 5.65
C ALA A 1102 9.05 -52.15 4.55
N ILE A 1103 8.34 -52.15 3.41
CA ILE A 1103 8.77 -52.82 2.18
C ILE A 1103 8.58 -51.86 1.01
N LEU A 1104 9.66 -51.58 0.29
CA LEU A 1104 9.63 -50.82 -0.95
C LEU A 1104 9.58 -51.78 -2.15
N TYR A 1105 8.60 -51.58 -3.02
CA TYR A 1105 8.41 -52.37 -4.24
C TYR A 1105 8.62 -51.54 -5.50
N ARG A 1106 9.12 -52.18 -6.55
CA ARG A 1106 9.16 -51.66 -7.93
C ARG A 1106 8.04 -52.27 -8.76
N ILE A 1107 7.42 -51.47 -9.62
CA ILE A 1107 6.42 -51.91 -10.62
C ILE A 1107 7.04 -51.77 -12.02
N SER A 1108 6.89 -52.79 -12.85
CA SER A 1108 7.37 -52.82 -14.23
C SER A 1108 6.32 -53.47 -15.16
N GLY A 1109 6.44 -53.27 -16.48
CA GLY A 1109 5.51 -53.85 -17.44
C GLY A 1109 4.14 -53.15 -17.53
N LEU A 1110 4.08 -51.85 -17.25
CA LEU A 1110 2.93 -50.97 -17.59
C LEU A 1110 2.99 -50.61 -19.09
N ASN A 1111 1.84 -50.31 -19.71
CA ASN A 1111 1.81 -49.82 -21.09
C ASN A 1111 2.28 -48.36 -21.19
N THR A 1112 2.39 -47.81 -22.41
CA THR A 1112 2.84 -46.42 -22.66
C THR A 1112 1.94 -45.35 -22.03
N LEU A 1113 0.70 -45.70 -21.65
CA LEU A 1113 -0.25 -44.83 -20.94
C LEU A 1113 -0.17 -45.00 -19.40
N GLY A 1114 0.73 -45.85 -18.90
CA GLY A 1114 0.86 -46.14 -17.47
C GLY A 1114 -0.16 -47.12 -16.90
N GLU A 1115 -0.90 -47.81 -17.76
CA GLU A 1115 -1.98 -48.73 -17.35
C GLU A 1115 -1.46 -50.17 -17.19
N LEU A 1116 -2.21 -50.95 -16.39
CA LEU A 1116 -1.91 -52.35 -16.11
C LEU A 1116 -2.09 -53.24 -17.34
N THR A 1117 -1.13 -54.14 -17.56
CA THR A 1117 -1.22 -55.22 -18.56
C THR A 1117 -1.14 -56.58 -17.88
N ASP A 1118 -1.39 -57.66 -18.63
CA ASP A 1118 -1.19 -59.02 -18.14
C ASP A 1118 0.29 -59.37 -17.89
N ARG A 1119 1.20 -58.51 -18.37
CA ARG A 1119 2.65 -58.61 -18.19
C ARG A 1119 3.18 -57.71 -17.06
N THR A 1120 2.32 -57.02 -16.30
CA THR A 1120 2.76 -56.16 -15.20
C THR A 1120 3.30 -56.96 -14.02
N GLU A 1121 4.53 -56.66 -13.63
CA GLU A 1121 5.27 -57.34 -12.57
C GLU A 1121 5.56 -56.41 -11.39
N ILE A 1122 5.80 -57.01 -10.22
CA ILE A 1122 6.17 -56.36 -8.98
C ILE A 1122 7.41 -57.05 -8.42
N GLN A 1123 8.36 -56.26 -7.92
CA GLN A 1123 9.61 -56.75 -7.34
C GLN A 1123 9.86 -56.08 -5.98
N VAL A 1124 10.39 -56.82 -5.01
CA VAL A 1124 10.86 -56.27 -3.72
C VAL A 1124 12.20 -55.58 -3.95
N MET A 1125 12.30 -54.30 -3.58
CA MET A 1125 13.56 -53.56 -3.60
C MET A 1125 14.25 -53.57 -2.24
N LYS A 1126 13.50 -53.35 -1.16
CA LYS A 1126 14.04 -53.22 0.20
C LYS A 1126 13.01 -53.66 1.23
N LYS A 1127 13.45 -54.32 2.31
CA LYS A 1127 12.62 -54.71 3.46
C LYS A 1127 13.34 -54.33 4.75
N GLU A 1128 12.62 -53.72 5.68
CA GLU A 1128 13.20 -53.16 6.91
C GLU A 1128 12.29 -53.37 8.12
N GLY A 1129 12.88 -53.27 9.31
CA GLY A 1129 12.19 -53.45 10.60
C GLY A 1129 11.62 -54.86 10.76
N THR A 1130 10.45 -54.96 11.41
CA THR A 1130 9.72 -56.22 11.68
C THR A 1130 9.35 -57.00 10.41
N LEU A 1131 9.42 -56.38 9.22
CA LEU A 1131 9.12 -57.02 7.93
C LEU A 1131 10.36 -57.63 7.24
N ALA A 1132 11.58 -57.32 7.69
CA ALA A 1132 12.82 -57.82 7.07
C ALA A 1132 12.91 -59.37 7.03
N PRO A 1133 12.70 -60.11 8.13
CA PRO A 1133 12.85 -61.58 8.13
C PRO A 1133 11.65 -62.33 7.52
N ILE A 1134 10.57 -61.65 7.13
CA ILE A 1134 9.31 -62.31 6.77
C ILE A 1134 9.21 -62.50 5.25
N PRO A 1135 9.07 -63.71 4.72
CA PRO A 1135 9.05 -63.96 3.27
C PRO A 1135 7.87 -63.24 2.60
N SER A 1136 8.15 -62.49 1.53
CA SER A 1136 7.12 -61.83 0.72
C SER A 1136 6.72 -62.74 -0.43
N ARG A 1137 5.42 -62.89 -0.72
CA ARG A 1137 4.95 -63.62 -1.92
C ARG A 1137 5.61 -63.13 -3.20
N VAL A 1138 5.94 -61.84 -3.27
CA VAL A 1138 6.60 -61.23 -4.43
C VAL A 1138 7.99 -61.83 -4.70
N GLU A 1139 8.64 -62.40 -3.68
CA GLU A 1139 9.93 -63.09 -3.81
C GLU A 1139 9.79 -64.46 -4.52
N THR A 1140 8.58 -65.03 -4.61
CA THR A 1140 8.31 -66.31 -5.29
C THR A 1140 7.39 -66.20 -6.52
N ASP A 1141 6.51 -65.20 -6.61
CA ASP A 1141 5.67 -64.90 -7.78
C ASP A 1141 5.63 -63.39 -8.03
N SER A 1142 6.35 -62.95 -9.06
CA SER A 1142 6.51 -61.54 -9.46
C SER A 1142 5.28 -60.94 -10.14
N ARG A 1143 4.24 -61.71 -10.47
CA ARG A 1143 3.04 -61.15 -11.12
C ARG A 1143 2.25 -60.24 -10.17
N LEU A 1144 1.90 -59.05 -10.64
CA LEU A 1144 1.10 -58.08 -9.87
C LEU A 1144 -0.37 -58.52 -9.78
N LYS A 1145 -0.80 -58.95 -8.60
CA LYS A 1145 -2.15 -59.49 -8.32
C LYS A 1145 -2.67 -59.01 -6.96
N GLY A 1146 -4.00 -59.07 -6.76
CA GLY A 1146 -4.66 -58.73 -5.49
C GLY A 1146 -4.67 -57.23 -5.17
N THR A 1147 -4.65 -56.87 -3.89
CA THR A 1147 -4.77 -55.47 -3.41
C THR A 1147 -3.73 -54.54 -4.02
N LYS A 1148 -2.49 -55.00 -4.21
CA LYS A 1148 -1.42 -54.21 -4.84
C LYS A 1148 -1.71 -53.87 -6.30
N ARG A 1149 -2.39 -54.75 -7.05
CA ARG A 1149 -2.85 -54.46 -8.43
C ARG A 1149 -3.92 -53.37 -8.43
N ILE A 1150 -4.85 -53.40 -7.47
CA ILE A 1150 -5.90 -52.37 -7.33
C ILE A 1150 -5.29 -51.01 -6.99
N ILE A 1151 -4.32 -50.97 -6.08
CA ILE A 1151 -3.63 -49.73 -5.68
C ILE A 1151 -2.92 -49.10 -6.88
N VAL A 1152 -2.19 -49.88 -7.68
CA VAL A 1152 -1.54 -49.38 -8.90
C VAL A 1152 -2.57 -48.89 -9.93
N ARG A 1153 -3.73 -49.53 -10.05
CA ARG A 1153 -4.79 -49.08 -10.98
C ARG A 1153 -5.45 -47.77 -10.55
N GLN A 1154 -5.72 -47.61 -9.25
CA GLN A 1154 -6.51 -46.50 -8.73
C GLN A 1154 -5.66 -45.33 -8.23
N GLY A 1155 -4.37 -45.58 -7.95
CA GLY A 1155 -3.41 -44.59 -7.48
C GLY A 1155 -3.70 -43.97 -6.12
N ASN A 1156 -4.59 -44.55 -5.32
CA ASN A 1156 -4.94 -44.05 -4.00
C ASN A 1156 -4.15 -44.77 -2.89
N VAL A 1157 -3.80 -44.06 -1.82
CA VAL A 1157 -3.27 -44.68 -0.59
C VAL A 1157 -4.27 -45.68 -0.03
N TYR A 1158 -3.77 -46.85 0.36
CA TYR A 1158 -4.57 -47.91 0.97
C TYR A 1158 -4.20 -48.09 2.43
N ILE A 1159 -5.20 -48.31 3.28
CA ILE A 1159 -5.04 -48.71 4.68
C ILE A 1159 -5.91 -49.95 4.94
N GLY A 1160 -5.36 -50.95 5.63
CA GLY A 1160 -6.09 -52.16 5.98
C GLY A 1160 -5.22 -53.26 6.57
N LYS A 1161 -5.77 -54.46 6.77
CA LYS A 1161 -5.03 -55.61 7.31
C LYS A 1161 -4.49 -56.57 6.24
N GLY A 1162 -3.34 -57.18 6.52
CA GLY A 1162 -2.76 -58.25 5.70
C GLY A 1162 -3.59 -59.54 5.75
N ARG A 1163 -3.86 -60.16 4.61
CA ARG A 1163 -4.76 -61.34 4.52
C ARG A 1163 -4.20 -62.64 5.10
N LYS A 1164 -2.88 -62.72 5.34
CA LYS A 1164 -2.22 -63.94 5.85
C LYS A 1164 -1.71 -63.80 7.28
N ASP A 1165 -1.47 -62.58 7.73
CA ASP A 1165 -0.75 -62.25 8.97
C ASP A 1165 -1.50 -61.23 9.85
N ASP A 1166 -2.68 -60.77 9.42
CA ASP A 1166 -3.59 -59.84 10.11
C ASP A 1166 -2.98 -58.50 10.57
N ARG A 1167 -1.79 -58.15 10.06
CA ARG A 1167 -1.09 -56.92 10.42
C ARG A 1167 -1.65 -55.69 9.73
N SER A 1168 -1.73 -54.59 10.47
CA SER A 1168 -2.18 -53.30 9.97
C SER A 1168 -1.13 -52.65 9.09
N MET A 1169 -1.52 -52.29 7.87
CA MET A 1169 -0.59 -51.74 6.88
C MET A 1169 -1.17 -50.53 6.16
N ILE A 1170 -0.27 -49.60 5.82
CA ILE A 1170 -0.51 -48.52 4.85
C ILE A 1170 0.32 -48.82 3.60
N VAL A 1171 -0.29 -48.73 2.42
CA VAL A 1171 0.41 -48.87 1.14
C VAL A 1171 0.27 -47.57 0.36
N ILE A 1172 1.40 -46.95 0.05
CA ILE A 1172 1.52 -45.64 -0.58
C ILE A 1172 2.00 -45.83 -2.02
N PRO A 1173 1.20 -45.49 -3.04
CA PRO A 1173 1.64 -45.51 -4.43
C PRO A 1173 2.49 -44.27 -4.75
N LEU A 1174 3.62 -44.50 -5.43
CA LEU A 1174 4.62 -43.50 -5.76
C LEU A 1174 4.79 -43.37 -7.28
N LEU A 1175 4.79 -42.13 -7.76
CA LEU A 1175 5.03 -41.80 -9.15
C LEU A 1175 6.45 -42.18 -9.58
N SER A 1176 6.58 -42.54 -10.85
CA SER A 1176 7.87 -42.85 -11.48
C SER A 1176 8.79 -41.63 -11.45
N ASP A 1177 10.07 -41.89 -11.17
CA ASP A 1177 11.18 -40.94 -11.21
C ASP A 1177 11.82 -40.84 -12.61
N VAL A 1178 11.28 -41.55 -13.61
CA VAL A 1178 11.79 -41.55 -14.99
C VAL A 1178 11.25 -40.33 -15.77
N PRO A 1179 12.12 -39.52 -16.42
CA PRO A 1179 11.71 -38.40 -17.24
C PRO A 1179 10.73 -38.82 -18.35
N GLY A 1180 9.57 -38.15 -18.45
CA GLY A 1180 8.52 -38.45 -19.43
C GLY A 1180 7.43 -39.45 -18.98
N ALA A 1181 7.58 -40.10 -17.82
CA ALA A 1181 6.62 -41.07 -17.27
C ALA A 1181 6.01 -40.63 -15.92
N GLY A 1182 6.08 -39.34 -15.59
CA GLY A 1182 5.72 -38.78 -14.27
C GLY A 1182 4.25 -38.94 -13.83
N HIS A 1183 3.37 -39.48 -14.68
CA HIS A 1183 1.97 -39.79 -14.36
C HIS A 1183 1.73 -41.28 -14.02
N THR A 1184 2.79 -42.11 -14.02
CA THR A 1184 2.70 -43.56 -13.82
C THR A 1184 3.20 -43.98 -12.44
N ILE A 1185 2.62 -45.04 -11.84
CA ILE A 1185 3.04 -45.53 -10.51
C ILE A 1185 4.19 -46.52 -10.68
N GLY A 1186 5.41 -46.04 -10.45
CA GLY A 1186 6.64 -46.83 -10.60
C GLY A 1186 7.02 -47.63 -9.35
N GLN A 1187 6.54 -47.22 -8.17
CA GLN A 1187 6.89 -47.86 -6.90
C GLN A 1187 5.70 -47.91 -5.92
N LEU A 1188 5.73 -48.85 -4.98
CA LEU A 1188 4.82 -48.90 -3.84
C LEU A 1188 5.62 -48.97 -2.55
N LEU A 1189 5.33 -48.10 -1.58
CA LEU A 1189 5.86 -48.20 -0.22
C LEU A 1189 4.79 -48.80 0.70
N LEU A 1190 5.07 -49.97 1.26
CA LEU A 1190 4.23 -50.60 2.28
C LEU A 1190 4.84 -50.36 3.65
N LEU A 1191 4.03 -49.88 4.59
CA LEU A 1191 4.39 -49.61 5.98
C LEU A 1191 3.56 -50.53 6.90
N ASN A 1192 4.21 -51.26 7.80
CA ASN A 1192 3.56 -51.93 8.94
C ASN A 1192 3.38 -50.90 10.05
N ILE A 1193 2.14 -50.71 10.50
CA ILE A 1193 1.77 -49.62 11.42
C ILE A 1193 1.01 -50.13 12.64
N THR A 1194 1.07 -49.37 13.73
CA THR A 1194 0.18 -49.52 14.88
C THR A 1194 -0.72 -48.30 15.00
N PHE A 1195 -1.95 -48.50 15.47
CA PHE A 1195 -2.91 -47.41 15.68
C PHE A 1195 -2.81 -46.83 17.09
N ARG A 1196 -3.05 -45.53 17.22
CA ARG A 1196 -3.19 -44.87 18.54
C ARG A 1196 -4.41 -45.42 19.26
N LYS A 1197 -4.27 -45.73 20.55
CA LYS A 1197 -5.35 -46.29 21.39
C LYS A 1197 -6.53 -45.32 21.58
N THR A 1198 -6.27 -44.03 21.65
CA THR A 1198 -7.27 -42.96 21.81
C THR A 1198 -7.06 -41.88 20.76
N VAL A 1199 -8.10 -41.62 19.96
CA VAL A 1199 -8.11 -40.61 18.91
C VAL A 1199 -9.43 -39.84 19.01
N PRO A 1200 -9.42 -38.49 18.94
CA PRO A 1200 -10.65 -37.70 18.89
C PRO A 1200 -11.54 -38.09 17.70
N LEU A 1201 -12.86 -38.11 17.89
CA LEU A 1201 -13.81 -38.49 16.85
C LEU A 1201 -13.65 -37.70 15.53
N PRO A 1202 -13.42 -36.36 15.53
CA PRO A 1202 -13.19 -35.62 14.27
C PRO A 1202 -11.97 -36.11 13.49
N ASP A 1203 -10.91 -36.55 14.18
CA ASP A 1203 -9.71 -37.11 13.53
C ASP A 1203 -9.98 -38.48 12.93
N LYS A 1204 -10.79 -39.32 13.59
CA LYS A 1204 -11.23 -40.61 13.03
C LYS A 1204 -12.02 -40.42 11.74
N ILE A 1205 -12.96 -39.47 11.73
CA ILE A 1205 -13.78 -39.16 10.54
C ILE A 1205 -12.89 -38.65 9.39
N ARG A 1206 -11.99 -37.69 9.68
CA ARG A 1206 -11.03 -37.17 8.71
C ARG A 1206 -10.13 -38.26 8.13
N ALA A 1207 -9.69 -39.20 8.96
CA ALA A 1207 -8.84 -40.32 8.55
C ALA A 1207 -9.61 -41.40 7.75
N LEU A 1208 -10.91 -41.62 8.02
CA LEU A 1208 -11.75 -42.54 7.25
C LEU A 1208 -12.05 -42.02 5.84
N GLY A 1209 -12.11 -40.70 5.65
CA GLY A 1209 -12.35 -40.08 4.35
C GLY A 1209 -13.64 -40.61 3.70
N GLY A 1210 -13.57 -40.99 2.41
CA GLY A 1210 -14.75 -41.53 1.70
C GLY A 1210 -15.33 -42.83 2.29
N LYS A 1211 -14.56 -43.58 3.09
CA LYS A 1211 -15.04 -44.78 3.79
C LYS A 1211 -16.07 -44.44 4.87
N TYR A 1212 -16.00 -43.24 5.46
CA TYR A 1212 -16.95 -42.75 6.45
C TYR A 1212 -18.38 -42.69 5.88
N GLU A 1213 -18.56 -42.01 4.73
CA GLU A 1213 -19.86 -41.91 4.07
C GLU A 1213 -20.38 -43.29 3.64
N HIS A 1214 -19.48 -44.20 3.22
CA HIS A 1214 -19.86 -45.55 2.87
C HIS A 1214 -20.38 -46.34 4.08
N ILE A 1215 -19.70 -46.27 5.24
CA ILE A 1215 -20.16 -46.89 6.49
C ILE A 1215 -21.52 -46.32 6.90
N LYS A 1216 -21.67 -44.99 6.82
CA LYS A 1216 -22.89 -44.28 7.16
C LYS A 1216 -24.07 -44.70 6.27
N ASN A 1217 -23.87 -44.79 4.96
CA ASN A 1217 -24.90 -45.22 4.02
C ASN A 1217 -25.36 -46.66 4.31
N ILE A 1218 -24.42 -47.59 4.52
CA ILE A 1218 -24.74 -48.99 4.86
C ILE A 1218 -25.49 -49.10 6.19
N PHE A 1219 -25.10 -48.29 7.18
CA PHE A 1219 -25.85 -48.23 8.44
C PHE A 1219 -27.28 -47.74 8.21
N GLN A 1220 -27.45 -46.68 7.42
CA GLN A 1220 -28.74 -46.06 7.14
C GLN A 1220 -29.69 -46.91 6.28
N GLU A 1221 -29.18 -47.88 5.51
CA GLU A 1221 -30.01 -48.87 4.80
C GLU A 1221 -30.90 -49.68 5.76
N ASN A 1222 -30.54 -49.75 7.04
CA ASN A 1222 -31.33 -50.42 8.09
C ASN A 1222 -32.37 -49.50 8.76
N SER A 1223 -32.74 -48.36 8.15
CA SER A 1223 -33.78 -47.42 8.61
C SER A 1223 -33.56 -46.79 10.00
N THR A 1224 -32.31 -46.67 10.46
CA THR A 1224 -31.95 -46.04 11.74
C THR A 1224 -31.18 -44.72 11.55
N GLY A 1225 -31.29 -43.80 12.52
CA GLY A 1225 -30.62 -42.49 12.48
C GLY A 1225 -29.11 -42.58 12.79
N TRP A 1226 -28.26 -42.11 11.89
CA TRP A 1226 -26.80 -42.09 12.08
C TRP A 1226 -26.36 -41.03 13.09
N LYS A 1227 -25.45 -41.39 14.00
CA LYS A 1227 -24.67 -40.45 14.83
C LYS A 1227 -23.20 -40.80 14.70
N ASP A 1228 -22.35 -39.79 14.53
CA ASP A 1228 -20.92 -39.98 14.30
C ASP A 1228 -20.24 -40.75 15.44
N SER A 1229 -20.74 -40.62 16.68
CA SER A 1229 -20.27 -41.36 17.85
C SER A 1229 -20.44 -42.89 17.73
N HIS A 1230 -21.20 -43.39 16.76
CA HIS A 1230 -21.29 -44.82 16.47
C HIS A 1230 -19.94 -45.42 16.06
N LEU A 1231 -19.03 -44.60 15.48
CA LEU A 1231 -17.68 -45.04 15.14
C LEU A 1231 -16.83 -45.38 16.37
N ASP A 1232 -17.11 -44.79 17.53
CA ASP A 1232 -16.41 -45.11 18.79
C ASP A 1232 -16.77 -46.50 19.32
N MET A 1233 -17.85 -47.10 18.81
CA MET A 1233 -18.24 -48.48 19.14
C MET A 1233 -17.37 -49.51 18.44
N VAL A 1234 -16.49 -49.14 17.50
CA VAL A 1234 -15.61 -50.06 16.78
C VAL A 1234 -14.16 -49.79 17.16
N ALA A 1235 -13.42 -50.85 17.49
CA ALA A 1235 -12.00 -50.72 17.80
C ALA A 1235 -11.21 -50.19 16.58
N MET A 1236 -10.18 -49.37 16.81
CA MET A 1236 -9.39 -48.73 15.75
C MET A 1236 -8.85 -49.73 14.71
N ASP A 1237 -8.37 -50.88 15.17
CA ASP A 1237 -7.85 -51.95 14.32
C ASP A 1237 -8.91 -52.52 13.37
N ASP A 1238 -10.17 -52.60 13.81
CA ASP A 1238 -11.28 -53.08 12.99
C ASP A 1238 -11.85 -51.95 12.12
N LEU A 1239 -11.91 -50.73 12.65
CA LEU A 1239 -12.45 -49.55 11.97
C LEU A 1239 -11.64 -49.18 10.72
N PHE A 1240 -10.31 -49.28 10.80
CA PHE A 1240 -9.42 -49.04 9.67
C PHE A 1240 -8.98 -50.33 8.96
N GLY A 1241 -9.14 -51.50 9.60
CA GLY A 1241 -8.74 -52.80 9.06
C GLY A 1241 -9.77 -53.56 8.23
N ARG A 1242 -11.07 -53.40 8.50
CA ARG A 1242 -12.17 -54.12 7.81
C ARG A 1242 -12.82 -53.31 6.69
N SER A 1243 -13.65 -53.94 5.86
CA SER A 1243 -14.40 -53.24 4.81
C SER A 1243 -15.52 -52.38 5.42
N ALA A 1244 -16.01 -51.38 4.66
CA ALA A 1244 -17.05 -50.47 5.15
C ALA A 1244 -18.35 -51.21 5.50
N GLU A 1245 -18.68 -52.25 4.71
CA GLU A 1245 -19.83 -53.13 4.90
C GLU A 1245 -19.78 -53.83 6.26
N LYS A 1246 -18.66 -54.50 6.55
CA LYS A 1246 -18.47 -55.19 7.83
C LYS A 1246 -18.50 -54.25 9.03
N ILE A 1247 -18.01 -53.03 8.87
CA ILE A 1247 -18.03 -52.02 9.94
C ILE A 1247 -19.45 -51.53 10.17
N GLY A 1248 -20.21 -51.23 9.11
CA GLY A 1248 -21.63 -50.91 9.18
C GLY A 1248 -22.42 -52.00 9.89
N GLU A 1249 -22.26 -53.27 9.47
CA GLU A 1249 -22.89 -54.44 10.09
C GLU A 1249 -22.51 -54.61 11.57
N LEU A 1250 -21.22 -54.42 11.93
CA LEU A 1250 -20.76 -54.49 13.33
C LEU A 1250 -21.40 -53.39 14.20
N ILE A 1251 -21.55 -52.19 13.67
CA ILE A 1251 -22.20 -51.08 14.37
C ILE A 1251 -23.70 -51.38 14.54
N VAL A 1252 -24.38 -51.89 13.51
CA VAL A 1252 -25.79 -52.31 13.59
C VAL A 1252 -25.97 -53.41 14.63
N ALA A 1253 -25.16 -54.47 14.59
CA ALA A 1253 -25.25 -55.58 15.53
C ALA A 1253 -25.06 -55.12 16.99
N ARG A 1254 -24.07 -54.25 17.26
CA ARG A 1254 -23.81 -53.71 18.61
C ARG A 1254 -24.89 -52.75 19.11
N ILE A 1255 -25.63 -52.11 18.20
CA ILE A 1255 -26.78 -51.26 18.54
C ILE A 1255 -28.03 -52.10 18.78
N CYS A 1256 -28.21 -53.23 18.09
CA CYS A 1256 -29.32 -54.16 18.34
C CYS A 1256 -29.13 -55.02 19.61
N GLU A 1257 -27.89 -55.20 20.09
CA GLU A 1257 -27.58 -55.89 21.36
C GLU A 1257 -27.75 -54.99 22.61
N ARG A 1258 -27.91 -53.67 22.43
CA ARG A 1258 -28.18 -52.68 23.50
C ARG A 1258 -29.66 -52.32 23.53
#